data_AF-A0AAN7TW19-F1
#
_entry.id   AF-A0AAN7TW19-F1
#
_cell.length_a   1.000
_cell.length_b   1.000
_cell.length_c   1.000
_cell.angle_alpha   90.00
_cell.angle_beta   90.00
_cell.angle_gamma   90.00
#
_symmetry.space_group_name_H-M   'P 1'
#
loop_
_entity.id
_entity.type
_entity.pdbx_description
1 polymer ?
#
loop_
_entity_poly.entity_id
_entity_poly.type
_entity_poly.pdbx_seq_one_letter_code
_entity_poly.pdbx_strand_id
1 'polypeptide(L)'
;MIKSLGKIIPETSALFICDVQSKFANHIFKFNGVVNQSKYMMRVCNELKVPIIFTEQYPKGLGHTIEDLLKERSEQHQSKIFEKTLYSMCTNEVLNHLKQNHKDLKSILITGIETHVCVLQSTLDFLENGYDVHILSDAVSSNNNNDRLVALERMRQSGAFITTTESVIFQLTRDATHKSFKMKPSSTQLFSLLSNKYNTNSFTTTKIQQQQQQQKQQQHHDQTTPPQPPSNPKKTNKDRIKDILRKTAITPQIFLKVLEKFAKSYKKTIAFILGVIAFLIYSYETPDSYFGSMMNVMVRFYRTMYCAARIMVNYKILSYTPEDSVEYLEKSKMCHQESAELILELCLTNGGLYIKAGQYIASLNHILPIQYTKTLTVLQDQAPWRDFYEVESVFIKDLGNPPNHYFSDFDKLPIAAASLAQVHRAITKEGEEVAVKVQYVDLQRNFDGDILTHNCLLTLINMAFPDFEFNWMAEEMKTVLIKELDFCQEADNAERAAADLSNNKSAYIPKVFRPYSSKRILTSEFIHGCKINNVQAIRAMGLSEKTVSQRFIEIMCEQIFIHAFVHVDPHAGNVLVRQNPNNLSQPQIVLLDHGLYREYGEEFRLNFCNLYKNLVLCNNRKVEKYSKALGVQNWKLFSTMILMRNFEGSSVGLSNSISSEDLEKLLSGALERIKDINLLMKAMPRHLLLILRNNNLLRSINMELGSPVNRFSIMARYAAKGLNSNTSKNSGIIRFVKRVEEKVSLEVMLKGYEIYYYIANRILSILIRLHLINPEKLIKDQMKKLG
;
A
#
# COMPACT_ATOMS: atom_id res chain seq x y z
N MET A 1 15.56 24.26 -33.51
CA MET A 1 15.51 22.93 -34.17
C MET A 1 14.37 22.16 -33.54
N ILE A 2 13.39 21.70 -34.32
CA ILE A 2 12.30 20.86 -33.79
C ILE A 2 12.94 19.53 -33.36
N LYS A 3 12.85 19.18 -32.06
CA LYS A 3 13.18 17.81 -31.60
C LYS A 3 12.36 16.82 -32.42
N SER A 4 12.92 15.64 -32.74
CA SER A 4 12.17 14.62 -33.48
C SER A 4 10.77 14.42 -32.88
N LEU A 5 9.77 14.24 -33.73
CA LEU A 5 8.38 14.06 -33.30
C LEU A 5 8.10 12.65 -32.78
N GLY A 6 9.09 11.73 -32.86
CA GLY A 6 8.92 10.34 -32.41
C GLY A 6 7.82 9.61 -33.18
N LYS A 7 7.76 9.79 -34.51
CA LYS A 7 6.69 9.19 -35.31
C LYS A 7 6.99 7.72 -35.59
N ILE A 8 6.14 6.84 -35.08
CA ILE A 8 6.28 5.40 -35.31
C ILE A 8 5.67 5.05 -36.68
N ILE A 9 6.44 4.34 -37.52
CA ILE A 9 6.08 3.97 -38.89
C ILE A 9 6.51 2.52 -39.12
N PRO A 10 5.64 1.60 -39.56
CA PRO A 10 6.00 0.18 -39.69
C PRO A 10 7.29 -0.05 -40.50
N GLU A 11 7.45 0.66 -41.62
CA GLU A 11 8.59 0.49 -42.54
C GLU A 11 9.93 0.98 -41.97
N THR A 12 9.91 1.86 -40.97
CA THR A 12 11.11 2.47 -40.36
C THR A 12 11.23 2.19 -38.86
N SER A 13 10.52 1.18 -38.35
CA SER A 13 10.53 0.81 -36.93
C SER A 13 11.07 -0.59 -36.73
N ALA A 14 11.60 -0.88 -35.54
CA ALA A 14 11.99 -2.22 -35.11
C ALA A 14 11.60 -2.43 -33.65
N LEU A 15 11.14 -3.64 -33.34
CA LEU A 15 10.82 -4.07 -31.97
C LEU A 15 12.01 -4.81 -31.37
N PHE A 16 12.45 -4.37 -30.19
CA PHE A 16 13.50 -5.00 -29.40
C PHE A 16 12.91 -5.63 -28.14
N ILE A 17 13.21 -6.90 -27.94
CA ILE A 17 12.86 -7.66 -26.74
C ILE A 17 14.13 -7.85 -25.90
N CYS A 18 14.21 -7.13 -24.79
CA CYS A 18 15.40 -7.05 -23.94
C CYS A 18 15.37 -8.13 -22.84
N ASP A 19 16.22 -9.14 -23.00
CA ASP A 19 16.68 -10.06 -21.95
C ASP A 19 15.57 -10.80 -21.18
N VAL A 20 14.42 -11.09 -21.80
CA VAL A 20 13.28 -11.79 -21.15
C VAL A 20 13.55 -13.29 -20.99
N GLN A 21 14.46 -13.64 -20.08
CA GLN A 21 14.97 -14.99 -19.87
C GLN A 21 14.33 -15.71 -18.68
N SER A 22 14.29 -17.03 -18.73
CA SER A 22 13.52 -17.87 -17.78
C SER A 22 13.93 -17.73 -16.32
N LYS A 23 15.20 -17.48 -16.00
CA LYS A 23 15.64 -17.35 -14.60
C LYS A 23 15.15 -16.07 -13.92
N PHE A 24 14.70 -15.06 -14.66
CA PHE A 24 14.17 -13.82 -14.09
C PHE A 24 12.69 -13.89 -13.72
N ALA A 25 11.98 -14.96 -14.09
CA ALA A 25 10.53 -15.06 -13.98
C ALA A 25 10.00 -14.82 -12.55
N ASN A 26 10.76 -15.24 -11.53
CA ASN A 26 10.37 -15.12 -10.12
C ASN A 26 10.90 -13.85 -9.43
N HIS A 27 11.74 -13.07 -10.10
CA HIS A 27 12.42 -11.91 -9.50
C HIS A 27 11.86 -10.58 -10.01
N ILE A 28 11.36 -10.55 -11.24
CA ILE A 28 10.83 -9.34 -11.88
C ILE A 28 9.39 -9.05 -11.45
N PHE A 29 9.14 -7.82 -11.01
CA PHE A 29 7.81 -7.34 -10.69
C PHE A 29 6.87 -7.44 -11.90
N LYS A 30 5.71 -8.09 -11.72
CA LYS A 30 4.70 -8.29 -12.79
C LYS A 30 5.27 -8.90 -14.08
N PHE A 31 6.23 -9.83 -13.97
CA PHE A 31 6.87 -10.50 -15.12
C PHE A 31 5.87 -10.98 -16.18
N ASN A 32 4.81 -11.69 -15.78
CA ASN A 32 3.77 -12.19 -16.71
C ASN A 32 3.05 -11.07 -17.48
N GLY A 33 2.91 -9.88 -16.89
CA GLY A 33 2.35 -8.70 -17.58
C GLY A 33 3.26 -8.24 -18.72
N VAL A 34 4.56 -8.15 -18.46
CA VAL A 34 5.58 -7.82 -19.47
C VAL A 34 5.59 -8.83 -20.61
N VAL A 35 5.52 -10.12 -20.28
CA VAL A 35 5.45 -11.21 -21.26
C VAL A 35 4.21 -11.07 -22.14
N ASN A 36 3.03 -10.90 -21.54
CA ASN A 36 1.78 -10.80 -22.29
C ASN A 36 1.76 -9.60 -23.24
N GLN A 37 2.21 -8.43 -22.77
CA GLN A 37 2.28 -7.23 -23.62
C GLN A 37 3.34 -7.36 -24.72
N SER A 38 4.49 -7.97 -24.41
CA SER A 38 5.52 -8.27 -25.40
C SER A 38 5.00 -9.22 -26.49
N LYS A 39 4.30 -10.30 -26.11
CA LYS A 39 3.66 -11.22 -27.07
C LYS A 39 2.65 -10.51 -27.95
N TYR A 40 1.84 -9.63 -27.35
CA TYR A 40 0.83 -8.89 -28.10
C TYR A 40 1.48 -7.95 -29.11
N MET A 41 2.51 -7.20 -28.70
CA MET A 41 3.28 -6.34 -29.60
C MET A 41 3.98 -7.14 -30.70
N MET A 42 4.57 -8.30 -30.38
CA MET A 42 5.20 -9.19 -31.37
C MET A 42 4.22 -9.65 -32.46
N ARG A 43 2.99 -10.01 -32.09
CA ARG A 43 1.96 -10.40 -33.06
C ARG A 43 1.61 -9.27 -34.01
N VAL A 44 1.46 -8.06 -33.49
CA VAL A 44 1.19 -6.87 -34.32
C VAL A 44 2.39 -6.58 -35.23
N CYS A 45 3.62 -6.64 -34.70
CA CYS A 45 4.83 -6.45 -35.50
C CYS A 45 4.96 -7.48 -36.62
N ASN A 46 4.69 -8.77 -36.34
CA ASN A 46 4.69 -9.81 -37.36
C ASN A 46 3.67 -9.52 -38.47
N GLU A 47 2.46 -9.05 -38.13
CA GLU A 47 1.43 -8.75 -39.12
C GLU A 47 1.79 -7.52 -39.98
N LEU A 48 2.39 -6.51 -39.35
CA LEU A 48 2.83 -5.27 -40.00
C LEU A 48 4.24 -5.36 -40.61
N LYS A 49 4.85 -6.55 -40.58
CA LYS A 49 6.21 -6.81 -41.07
C LYS A 49 7.29 -5.92 -40.43
N VAL A 50 7.06 -5.50 -39.19
CA VAL A 50 8.04 -4.78 -38.38
C VAL A 50 9.07 -5.80 -37.86
N PRO A 51 10.38 -5.61 -38.07
CA PRO A 51 11.42 -6.52 -37.60
C PRO A 51 11.43 -6.63 -36.07
N ILE A 52 11.67 -7.85 -35.57
CA ILE A 52 11.72 -8.16 -34.14
C ILE A 52 13.11 -8.69 -33.80
N ILE A 53 13.80 -8.06 -32.87
CA ILE A 53 15.17 -8.42 -32.45
C ILE A 53 15.16 -8.77 -30.96
N PHE A 54 15.86 -9.83 -30.61
CA PHE A 54 16.00 -10.28 -29.22
C PHE A 54 17.44 -10.15 -28.76
N THR A 55 17.62 -9.84 -27.49
CA THR A 55 18.91 -10.02 -26.81
C THR A 55 18.79 -10.95 -25.61
N GLU A 56 19.85 -11.71 -25.36
CA GLU A 56 19.98 -12.55 -24.16
C GLU A 56 21.22 -12.16 -23.39
N GLN A 57 21.05 -11.77 -22.12
CA GLN A 57 22.15 -11.49 -21.21
C GLN A 57 22.72 -12.82 -20.69
N TYR A 58 23.96 -13.13 -21.02
CA TYR A 58 24.70 -14.31 -20.52
C TYR A 58 23.84 -15.59 -20.40
N PRO A 59 23.28 -16.13 -21.51
CA PRO A 59 22.28 -17.19 -21.46
C PRO A 59 22.76 -18.48 -20.81
N LYS A 60 24.07 -18.77 -20.88
CA LYS A 60 24.69 -19.89 -20.14
C LYS A 60 24.42 -19.85 -18.63
N GLY A 61 24.39 -18.65 -18.05
CA GLY A 61 24.12 -18.45 -16.62
C GLY A 61 22.68 -18.09 -16.29
N LEU A 62 22.00 -17.34 -17.16
CA LEU A 62 20.67 -16.77 -16.90
C LEU A 62 19.51 -17.50 -17.61
N GLY A 63 19.82 -18.58 -18.34
CA GLY A 63 18.85 -19.31 -19.16
C GLY A 63 18.59 -18.58 -20.49
N HIS A 64 17.86 -19.21 -21.40
CA HIS A 64 17.46 -18.58 -22.66
C HIS A 64 16.13 -17.82 -22.52
N THR A 65 15.78 -17.06 -23.55
CA THR A 65 14.48 -16.39 -23.68
C THR A 65 13.35 -17.38 -23.41
N ILE A 66 12.33 -16.93 -22.68
CA ILE A 66 11.20 -17.81 -22.33
C ILE A 66 10.51 -18.40 -23.55
N GLU A 67 10.10 -19.68 -23.46
CA GLU A 67 9.43 -20.39 -24.55
C GLU A 67 8.18 -19.66 -25.06
N ASP A 68 7.47 -18.98 -24.17
CA ASP A 68 6.22 -18.28 -24.49
C ASP A 68 6.39 -17.15 -25.50
N LEU A 69 7.56 -16.51 -25.54
CA LEU A 69 7.92 -15.52 -26.56
C LEU A 69 8.48 -16.20 -27.82
N LEU A 70 9.27 -17.26 -27.65
CA LEU A 70 9.82 -18.03 -28.78
C LEU A 70 8.72 -18.65 -29.66
N LYS A 71 7.58 -19.05 -29.07
CA LYS A 71 6.41 -19.60 -29.81
C LYS A 71 5.71 -18.58 -30.70
N GLU A 72 5.85 -17.29 -30.42
CA GLU A 72 5.24 -16.20 -31.22
C GLU A 72 6.17 -15.72 -32.36
N ARG A 73 7.32 -16.38 -32.51
CA ARG A 73 8.30 -16.10 -33.54
C ARG A 73 7.78 -16.61 -34.88
N SER A 74 7.73 -15.75 -35.91
CA SER A 74 7.40 -16.21 -37.26
C SER A 74 8.66 -16.68 -37.99
N GLU A 75 8.63 -17.85 -38.62
CA GLU A 75 9.75 -18.35 -39.44
C GLU A 75 9.96 -17.50 -40.71
N GLN A 76 8.93 -16.76 -41.13
CA GLN A 76 8.95 -15.91 -42.32
C GLN A 76 9.60 -14.53 -42.13
N HIS A 77 9.71 -14.02 -40.90
CA HIS A 77 10.28 -12.70 -40.62
C HIS A 77 11.45 -12.88 -39.66
N GLN A 78 12.66 -12.62 -40.15
CA GLN A 78 13.97 -12.88 -39.53
C GLN A 78 14.14 -12.32 -38.11
N SER A 79 13.46 -12.88 -37.12
CA SER A 79 13.71 -12.54 -35.73
C SER A 79 15.00 -13.18 -35.29
N LYS A 80 15.99 -12.34 -34.98
CA LYS A 80 17.34 -12.78 -34.61
C LYS A 80 17.56 -12.57 -33.12
N ILE A 81 18.18 -13.57 -32.49
CA ILE A 81 18.58 -13.53 -31.08
C ILE A 81 20.09 -13.26 -31.05
N PHE A 82 20.49 -12.26 -30.26
CA PHE A 82 21.89 -11.91 -30.04
C PHE A 82 22.25 -12.16 -28.57
N GLU A 83 23.27 -12.98 -28.35
CA GLU A 83 23.81 -13.16 -27.01
C GLU A 83 24.73 -11.99 -26.65
N LYS A 84 24.64 -11.50 -25.42
CA LYS A 84 25.49 -10.40 -24.94
C LYS A 84 25.92 -10.59 -23.50
N THR A 85 27.05 -9.98 -23.17
CA THR A 85 27.50 -9.75 -21.78
C THR A 85 27.42 -8.27 -21.39
N LEU A 86 27.37 -7.37 -22.38
CA LEU A 86 27.09 -5.94 -22.20
C LEU A 86 25.65 -5.73 -21.73
N TYR A 87 25.42 -4.81 -20.80
CA TYR A 87 24.06 -4.48 -20.37
C TYR A 87 23.22 -3.86 -21.51
N SER A 88 23.82 -3.06 -22.38
CA SER A 88 23.16 -2.47 -23.54
C SER A 88 22.93 -3.47 -24.68
N MET A 89 21.76 -3.40 -25.31
CA MET A 89 21.43 -4.10 -26.56
C MET A 89 22.18 -3.54 -27.78
N CYS A 90 22.78 -2.36 -27.67
CA CYS A 90 23.48 -1.67 -28.75
C CYS A 90 24.89 -2.25 -29.00
N THR A 91 25.00 -3.57 -29.13
CA THR A 91 26.26 -4.25 -29.40
C THR A 91 26.69 -4.04 -30.86
N ASN A 92 27.98 -4.21 -31.15
CA ASN A 92 28.50 -4.11 -32.52
C ASN A 92 27.79 -5.07 -33.49
N GLU A 93 27.42 -6.27 -33.03
CA GLU A 93 26.69 -7.25 -33.84
C GLU A 93 25.27 -6.79 -34.18
N VAL A 94 24.56 -6.23 -33.19
CA VAL A 94 23.22 -5.67 -33.37
C VAL A 94 23.28 -4.46 -34.31
N LEU A 95 24.18 -3.51 -34.07
CA LEU A 95 24.36 -2.32 -34.92
C LEU A 95 24.74 -2.68 -36.36
N ASN A 96 25.63 -3.66 -36.56
CA ASN A 96 25.99 -4.13 -37.89
C ASN A 96 24.80 -4.81 -38.58
N HIS A 97 24.01 -5.59 -37.84
CA HIS A 97 22.79 -6.19 -38.36
C HIS A 97 21.76 -5.14 -38.79
N LEU A 98 21.56 -4.09 -37.99
CA LEU A 98 20.70 -2.96 -38.35
C LEU A 98 21.19 -2.24 -39.61
N LYS A 99 22.49 -1.91 -39.69
CA LYS A 99 23.10 -1.23 -40.85
C LYS A 99 23.05 -2.06 -42.14
N GLN A 100 23.10 -3.39 -42.04
CA GLN A 100 23.08 -4.28 -43.20
C GLN A 100 21.66 -4.54 -43.70
N ASN A 101 20.69 -4.75 -42.80
CA ASN A 101 19.36 -5.26 -43.15
C ASN A 101 18.24 -4.21 -43.03
N HIS A 102 18.46 -3.11 -42.30
CA HIS A 102 17.46 -2.10 -41.97
C HIS A 102 18.02 -0.66 -42.05
N LYS A 103 18.57 -0.28 -43.22
CA LYS A 103 19.26 1.02 -43.44
C LYS A 103 18.37 2.25 -43.21
N ASP A 104 17.07 2.12 -43.39
CA ASP A 104 16.10 3.22 -43.24
C ASP A 104 15.45 3.27 -41.84
N LEU A 105 15.97 2.50 -40.87
CA LEU A 105 15.44 2.44 -39.52
C LEU A 105 15.60 3.80 -38.81
N LYS A 106 14.50 4.30 -38.24
CA LYS A 106 14.47 5.57 -37.49
C LYS A 106 13.97 5.41 -36.06
N SER A 107 13.01 4.50 -35.85
CA SER A 107 12.36 4.33 -34.56
C SER A 107 12.63 2.95 -33.95
N ILE A 108 12.90 2.90 -32.66
CA ILE A 108 13.15 1.67 -31.90
C ILE A 108 12.08 1.54 -30.82
N LEU A 109 11.35 0.43 -30.83
CA LEU A 109 10.38 0.08 -29.80
C LEU A 109 11.04 -0.91 -28.84
N ILE A 110 11.04 -0.65 -27.53
CA ILE A 110 11.66 -1.54 -26.54
C ILE A 110 10.63 -2.11 -25.57
N THR A 111 10.66 -3.44 -25.42
CA THR A 111 10.06 -4.17 -24.30
C THR A 111 11.13 -5.01 -23.61
N GLY A 112 10.90 -5.45 -22.37
CA GLY A 112 11.84 -6.34 -21.69
C GLY A 112 11.95 -6.11 -20.19
N ILE A 113 13.00 -6.67 -19.59
CA ILE A 113 13.17 -6.69 -18.14
C ILE A 113 14.46 -5.97 -17.70
N GLU A 114 14.60 -5.77 -16.39
CA GLU A 114 15.65 -4.94 -15.79
C GLU A 114 15.65 -3.51 -16.38
N THR A 115 14.50 -2.85 -16.29
CA THR A 115 14.27 -1.47 -16.80
C THR A 115 15.38 -0.50 -16.41
N HIS A 116 15.87 -0.58 -15.18
CA HIS A 116 16.91 0.31 -14.63
C HIS A 116 18.34 -0.04 -15.07
N VAL A 117 18.55 -1.19 -15.70
CA VAL A 117 19.87 -1.65 -16.15
C VAL A 117 19.87 -1.78 -17.68
N CYS A 118 19.43 -2.92 -18.22
CA CYS A 118 19.59 -3.24 -19.63
C CYS A 118 18.74 -2.33 -20.52
N VAL A 119 17.47 -2.08 -20.16
CA VAL A 119 16.59 -1.19 -20.96
C VAL A 119 17.09 0.25 -20.91
N LEU A 120 17.47 0.75 -19.72
CA LEU A 120 18.00 2.11 -19.57
C LEU A 120 19.27 2.32 -20.38
N GLN A 121 20.27 1.46 -20.23
CA GLN A 121 21.54 1.57 -20.95
C GLN A 121 21.32 1.47 -22.47
N SER A 122 20.49 0.53 -22.92
CA SER A 122 20.13 0.42 -24.35
C SER A 122 19.46 1.68 -24.87
N THR A 123 18.57 2.28 -24.08
CA THR A 123 17.84 3.49 -24.47
C THR A 123 18.79 4.66 -24.67
N LEU A 124 19.73 4.86 -23.75
CA LEU A 124 20.73 5.93 -23.86
C LEU A 124 21.62 5.73 -25.09
N ASP A 125 22.13 4.51 -25.31
CA ASP A 125 23.01 4.22 -26.44
C ASP A 125 22.29 4.36 -27.79
N PHE A 126 21.03 3.91 -27.89
CA PHE A 126 20.25 4.08 -29.12
C PHE A 126 19.93 5.56 -29.40
N LEU A 127 19.66 6.36 -28.37
CA LEU A 127 19.51 7.81 -28.51
C LEU A 127 20.81 8.48 -28.97
N GLU A 128 21.97 8.08 -28.42
CA GLU A 128 23.28 8.57 -28.85
C GLU A 128 23.59 8.20 -30.32
N ASN A 129 23.11 7.05 -30.78
CA ASN A 129 23.20 6.62 -32.18
C ASN A 129 22.15 7.28 -33.09
N GLY A 130 21.32 8.20 -32.58
CA GLY A 130 20.40 9.02 -33.37
C GLY A 130 19.04 8.38 -33.67
N TYR A 131 18.65 7.32 -32.97
CA TYR A 131 17.33 6.70 -33.12
C TYR A 131 16.28 7.36 -32.23
N ASP A 132 15.03 7.38 -32.70
CA ASP A 132 13.87 7.71 -31.86
C ASP A 132 13.49 6.48 -31.02
N VAL A 133 13.77 6.53 -29.73
CA VAL A 133 13.53 5.38 -28.84
C VAL A 133 12.18 5.52 -28.12
N HIS A 134 11.34 4.50 -28.27
CA HIS A 134 10.03 4.37 -27.66
C HIS A 134 10.02 3.22 -26.66
N ILE A 135 9.71 3.54 -25.40
CA ILE A 135 9.64 2.56 -24.32
C ILE A 135 8.18 2.25 -24.04
N LEU A 136 7.79 1.00 -24.24
CA LEU A 136 6.44 0.52 -23.93
C LEU A 136 6.39 0.29 -22.41
N SER A 137 5.93 1.30 -21.68
CA SER A 137 5.98 1.32 -20.22
C SER A 137 5.23 0.13 -19.61
N ASP A 138 4.12 -0.30 -20.20
CA ASP A 138 3.35 -1.47 -19.79
C ASP A 138 3.98 -2.82 -20.19
N ALA A 139 5.06 -2.80 -20.98
CA ALA A 139 5.83 -3.95 -21.43
C ALA A 139 7.31 -3.90 -20.98
N VAL A 140 7.63 -3.09 -19.96
CA VAL A 140 8.95 -3.13 -19.30
C VAL A 140 8.83 -3.24 -17.79
N SER A 141 9.74 -3.99 -17.16
CA SER A 141 9.79 -4.08 -15.70
C SER A 141 11.18 -4.34 -15.09
N SER A 142 11.29 -4.23 -13.77
CA SER A 142 12.49 -4.49 -12.96
C SER A 142 12.10 -5.32 -11.73
N ASN A 143 13.08 -5.78 -10.93
CA ASN A 143 12.79 -6.50 -9.68
C ASN A 143 11.98 -5.64 -8.70
N ASN A 144 12.25 -4.33 -8.66
CA ASN A 144 11.51 -3.34 -7.88
C ASN A 144 10.76 -2.35 -8.79
N ASN A 145 9.51 -2.04 -8.47
CA ASN A 145 8.72 -1.07 -9.23
C ASN A 145 9.27 0.37 -9.11
N ASN A 146 9.94 0.71 -8.00
CA ASN A 146 10.57 2.04 -7.86
C ASN A 146 11.72 2.23 -8.86
N ASP A 147 12.62 1.24 -8.97
CA ASP A 147 13.74 1.30 -9.92
C ASP A 147 13.24 1.41 -11.36
N ARG A 148 12.15 0.70 -11.69
CA ARG A 148 11.44 0.84 -12.96
C ARG A 148 10.94 2.27 -13.20
N LEU A 149 10.26 2.88 -12.24
CA LEU A 149 9.70 4.23 -12.39
C LEU A 149 10.79 5.30 -12.52
N VAL A 150 11.83 5.23 -11.70
CA VAL A 150 12.97 6.15 -11.77
C VAL A 150 13.70 6.01 -13.11
N ALA A 151 13.92 4.79 -13.59
CA ALA A 151 14.55 4.54 -14.88
C ALA A 151 13.71 5.09 -16.05
N LEU A 152 12.39 4.88 -16.05
CA LEU A 152 11.50 5.42 -17.08
C LEU A 152 11.55 6.95 -17.12
N GLU A 153 11.57 7.60 -15.96
CA GLU A 153 11.70 9.06 -15.88
C GLU A 153 13.07 9.53 -16.37
N ARG A 154 14.15 8.81 -16.03
CA ARG A 154 15.49 9.11 -16.54
C ARG A 154 15.55 8.99 -18.07
N MET A 155 14.96 7.95 -18.65
CA MET A 155 14.87 7.78 -20.12
C MET A 155 14.09 8.93 -20.77
N ARG A 156 12.97 9.35 -20.16
CA ARG A 156 12.18 10.51 -20.62
C ARG A 156 13.01 11.79 -20.63
N GLN A 157 13.75 12.06 -19.56
CA GLN A 157 14.64 13.23 -19.46
C GLN A 157 15.75 13.22 -20.52
N SER A 158 16.26 12.04 -20.85
CA SER A 158 17.25 11.86 -21.92
C SER A 158 16.68 12.00 -23.33
N GLY A 159 15.35 12.05 -23.50
CA GLY A 159 14.68 12.26 -24.79
C GLY A 159 13.98 11.05 -25.37
N ALA A 160 13.86 9.95 -24.63
CA ALA A 160 13.04 8.80 -25.06
C ALA A 160 11.54 9.08 -24.92
N PHE A 161 10.74 8.47 -25.79
CA PHE A 161 9.28 8.54 -25.75
C PHE A 161 8.73 7.40 -24.89
N ILE A 162 8.27 7.74 -23.68
CA ILE A 162 7.58 6.78 -22.82
C ILE A 162 6.11 6.67 -23.27
N THR A 163 5.70 5.49 -23.70
CA THR A 163 4.38 5.24 -24.29
C THR A 163 3.78 3.93 -23.75
N THR A 164 2.64 3.50 -24.29
CA THR A 164 1.99 2.21 -24.00
C THR A 164 1.91 1.36 -25.25
N THR A 165 1.84 0.04 -25.06
CA THR A 165 1.69 -0.95 -26.14
C THR A 165 0.51 -0.58 -27.04
N GLU A 166 -0.62 -0.18 -26.45
CA GLU A 166 -1.82 0.23 -27.18
C GLU A 166 -1.61 1.47 -28.07
N SER A 167 -0.98 2.52 -27.54
CA SER A 167 -0.68 3.74 -28.30
C SER A 167 0.25 3.46 -29.48
N VAL A 168 1.25 2.58 -29.29
CA VAL A 168 2.14 2.15 -30.36
C VAL A 168 1.39 1.41 -31.47
N ILE A 169 0.45 0.53 -31.10
CA ILE A 169 -0.38 -0.20 -32.08
C ILE A 169 -1.20 0.76 -32.94
N PHE A 170 -1.82 1.79 -32.34
CA PHE A 170 -2.56 2.80 -33.10
C PHE A 170 -1.66 3.61 -34.03
N GLN A 171 -0.45 3.97 -33.58
CA GLN A 171 0.50 4.69 -34.42
C GLN A 171 1.04 3.86 -35.58
N LEU A 172 1.28 2.57 -35.36
CA LEU A 172 1.71 1.63 -36.40
C LEU A 172 0.61 1.35 -37.42
N THR A 173 -0.64 1.17 -36.97
CA THR A 173 -1.77 0.83 -37.86
C THR A 173 -2.30 2.04 -38.64
N ARG A 174 -2.21 3.26 -38.09
CA ARG A 174 -2.60 4.58 -38.66
C ARG A 174 -4.05 4.76 -39.07
N ASP A 175 -4.73 3.71 -39.47
CA ASP A 175 -6.08 3.70 -40.00
C ASP A 175 -6.89 2.57 -39.35
N ALA A 176 -8.07 2.89 -38.85
CA ALA A 176 -9.00 1.95 -38.23
C ALA A 176 -9.53 0.88 -39.21
N THR A 177 -9.33 1.06 -40.52
CA THR A 177 -9.70 0.11 -41.56
C THR A 177 -8.60 -0.93 -41.85
N HIS A 178 -7.41 -0.79 -41.25
CA HIS A 178 -6.30 -1.73 -41.46
C HIS A 178 -6.68 -3.15 -41.00
N LYS A 179 -6.34 -4.19 -41.78
CA LYS A 179 -6.73 -5.59 -41.49
C LYS A 179 -6.28 -6.06 -40.09
N SER A 180 -5.12 -5.57 -39.64
CA SER A 180 -4.52 -5.85 -38.32
C SER A 180 -5.22 -5.18 -37.15
N PHE A 181 -6.12 -4.22 -37.42
CA PHE A 181 -7.00 -3.62 -36.41
C PHE A 181 -7.98 -4.65 -35.81
N LYS A 182 -8.15 -5.82 -36.44
CA LYS A 182 -8.91 -6.95 -35.88
C LYS A 182 -8.21 -7.65 -34.71
N MET A 183 -6.92 -7.41 -34.47
CA MET A 183 -6.21 -7.87 -33.27
C MET A 183 -6.53 -6.93 -32.10
N LYS A 184 -7.72 -7.08 -31.51
CA LYS A 184 -8.33 -6.16 -30.53
C LYS A 184 -7.40 -5.75 -29.36
N PRO A 185 -7.00 -4.47 -29.25
CA PRO A 185 -6.52 -3.90 -27.99
C PRO A 185 -7.61 -3.94 -26.92
N SER A 186 -7.23 -3.93 -25.63
CA SER A 186 -8.15 -3.99 -24.48
C SER A 186 -9.20 -2.87 -24.48
N SER A 187 -8.87 -1.68 -24.98
CA SER A 187 -9.78 -0.54 -25.12
C SER A 187 -10.81 -0.68 -26.25
N THR A 188 -10.49 -1.44 -27.30
CA THR A 188 -11.36 -1.64 -28.47
C THR A 188 -12.36 -2.79 -28.25
N GLN A 189 -12.19 -3.58 -27.19
CA GLN A 189 -13.29 -4.38 -26.67
C GLN A 189 -14.46 -3.48 -26.26
N LEU A 190 -14.20 -2.33 -25.62
CA LEU A 190 -15.25 -1.38 -25.24
C LEU A 190 -15.88 -0.74 -26.49
N PHE A 191 -15.07 -0.23 -27.42
CA PHE A 191 -15.58 0.41 -28.65
C PHE A 191 -16.28 -0.55 -29.63
N SER A 192 -15.86 -1.82 -29.73
CA SER A 192 -16.55 -2.82 -30.56
C SER A 192 -17.76 -3.46 -29.87
N LEU A 193 -17.80 -3.50 -28.53
CA LEU A 193 -19.01 -3.83 -27.79
C LEU A 193 -20.04 -2.70 -27.88
N LEU A 194 -19.59 -1.45 -27.95
CA LEU A 194 -20.45 -0.28 -28.10
C LEU A 194 -20.91 -0.09 -29.55
N SER A 195 -20.04 -0.23 -30.56
CA SER A 195 -20.44 -0.02 -31.96
C SER A 195 -21.29 -1.17 -32.53
N ASN A 196 -21.07 -2.43 -32.10
CA ASN A 196 -21.97 -3.54 -32.46
C ASN A 196 -23.34 -3.45 -31.79
N LYS A 197 -23.50 -2.61 -30.75
CA LYS A 197 -24.79 -2.35 -30.10
C LYS A 197 -25.60 -1.25 -30.78
N TYR A 198 -24.98 -0.45 -31.66
CA TYR A 198 -25.59 0.74 -32.25
C TYR A 198 -25.64 0.79 -33.80
N ASN A 199 -25.21 -0.26 -34.51
CA ASN A 199 -25.45 -0.38 -35.95
C ASN A 199 -26.56 -1.40 -36.27
N THR A 200 -27.81 -0.92 -36.23
CA THR A 200 -28.92 -1.53 -36.98
C THR A 200 -28.81 -1.10 -38.43
N ASN A 201 -28.26 -1.97 -39.29
CA ASN A 201 -28.68 -2.21 -40.69
C ASN A 201 -27.56 -2.94 -41.46
N SER A 202 -27.62 -4.28 -41.51
CA SER A 202 -27.33 -5.13 -42.69
C SER A 202 -26.96 -6.55 -42.26
N PHE A 203 -27.95 -7.43 -42.09
CA PHE A 203 -27.74 -8.87 -42.19
C PHE A 203 -28.94 -9.53 -42.88
N THR A 204 -28.92 -9.47 -44.19
CA THR A 204 -29.52 -10.48 -45.05
C THR A 204 -28.50 -10.73 -46.15
N THR A 205 -28.30 -12.01 -46.52
CA THR A 205 -27.46 -12.46 -47.67
C THR A 205 -26.01 -12.91 -47.39
N THR A 206 -25.73 -13.72 -46.35
CA THR A 206 -24.47 -14.53 -46.35
C THR A 206 -24.51 -15.84 -45.56
N LYS A 207 -25.66 -16.53 -45.54
CA LYS A 207 -25.72 -17.95 -45.08
C LYS A 207 -26.45 -18.90 -46.04
N ILE A 208 -26.95 -18.41 -47.18
CA ILE A 208 -27.62 -19.24 -48.19
C ILE A 208 -26.64 -19.76 -49.27
N GLN A 209 -25.46 -19.14 -49.44
CA GLN A 209 -24.48 -19.56 -50.46
C GLN A 209 -23.45 -20.60 -50.00
N GLN A 210 -23.26 -20.83 -48.70
CA GLN A 210 -22.29 -21.84 -48.20
C GLN A 210 -22.89 -23.23 -47.94
N GLN A 211 -24.22 -23.39 -47.92
CA GLN A 211 -24.86 -24.71 -47.84
C GLN A 211 -25.15 -25.34 -49.22
N GLN A 212 -25.04 -24.60 -50.32
CA GLN A 212 -25.23 -25.12 -51.68
C GLN A 212 -23.95 -25.64 -52.36
N GLN A 213 -22.77 -25.46 -51.75
CA GLN A 213 -21.50 -25.97 -52.31
C GLN A 213 -21.02 -27.30 -51.69
N GLN A 214 -21.54 -27.71 -50.52
CA GLN A 214 -21.20 -29.01 -49.92
C GLN A 214 -22.12 -30.17 -50.35
N GLN A 215 -23.21 -29.90 -51.07
CA GLN A 215 -24.11 -30.94 -51.62
C GLN A 215 -23.78 -31.37 -53.06
N LYS A 216 -22.75 -30.81 -53.70
CA LYS A 216 -22.36 -31.13 -55.10
C LYS A 216 -21.16 -32.07 -55.27
N GLN A 217 -20.65 -32.71 -54.21
CA GLN A 217 -19.47 -33.60 -54.29
C GLN A 217 -19.71 -35.06 -53.86
N GLN A 218 -20.96 -35.53 -53.74
CA GLN A 218 -21.24 -36.95 -53.45
C GLN A 218 -22.31 -37.57 -54.36
N GLN A 219 -22.25 -37.27 -55.67
CA GLN A 219 -23.01 -38.00 -56.68
C GLN A 219 -22.17 -38.20 -57.95
N HIS A 220 -21.35 -39.25 -57.97
CA HIS A 220 -20.96 -39.99 -59.18
C HIS A 220 -20.51 -41.41 -58.75
N HIS A 221 -20.92 -42.43 -59.53
CA HIS A 221 -20.85 -43.89 -59.33
C HIS A 221 -21.89 -44.47 -58.35
N ASP A 222 -22.79 -45.40 -58.70
CA ASP A 222 -22.98 -46.24 -59.88
C ASP A 222 -24.47 -46.58 -60.09
N GLN A 223 -24.86 -46.80 -61.35
CA GLN A 223 -26.12 -47.41 -61.77
C GLN A 223 -25.93 -48.93 -61.91
N THR A 224 -26.92 -49.74 -61.50
CA THR A 224 -27.53 -50.82 -62.32
C THR A 224 -28.71 -51.52 -61.61
N THR A 225 -29.90 -51.33 -62.20
CA THR A 225 -31.09 -52.20 -62.43
C THR A 225 -31.89 -52.96 -61.31
N PRO A 226 -33.25 -52.99 -61.38
CA PRO A 226 -34.22 -53.63 -60.43
C PRO A 226 -34.97 -54.85 -61.05
N PRO A 227 -36.17 -55.37 -60.60
CA PRO A 227 -36.90 -55.45 -59.30
C PRO A 227 -37.47 -56.89 -58.95
N GLN A 228 -38.03 -57.11 -57.72
CA GLN A 228 -39.40 -57.63 -57.42
C GLN A 228 -39.60 -58.19 -55.97
N PRO A 229 -40.83 -58.17 -55.39
CA PRO A 229 -41.17 -58.50 -53.97
C PRO A 229 -41.98 -59.84 -53.84
N PRO A 230 -42.66 -60.21 -52.72
CA PRO A 230 -42.50 -60.00 -51.26
C PRO A 230 -42.52 -61.33 -50.42
N SER A 231 -42.15 -61.30 -49.12
CA SER A 231 -42.80 -62.14 -48.08
C SER A 231 -42.35 -61.76 -46.64
N ASN A 232 -43.32 -61.40 -45.79
CA ASN A 232 -43.22 -61.30 -44.32
C ASN A 232 -42.95 -62.69 -43.70
N PRO A 233 -42.34 -62.87 -42.49
CA PRO A 233 -42.89 -62.28 -41.25
C PRO A 233 -41.92 -62.01 -40.05
N LYS A 234 -42.52 -61.42 -38.99
CA LYS A 234 -42.12 -61.28 -37.57
C LYS A 234 -41.36 -60.01 -37.16
N LYS A 235 -42.14 -59.05 -36.62
CA LYS A 235 -41.68 -57.82 -35.95
C LYS A 235 -40.72 -58.14 -34.80
N THR A 236 -39.55 -57.52 -34.81
CA THR A 236 -38.57 -57.57 -33.71
C THR A 236 -38.72 -56.34 -32.80
N ASN A 237 -38.10 -56.36 -31.62
CA ASN A 237 -38.10 -55.27 -30.63
C ASN A 237 -37.78 -53.86 -31.21
N LYS A 238 -37.18 -53.79 -32.40
CA LYS A 238 -36.94 -52.55 -33.17
C LYS A 238 -38.22 -51.82 -33.59
N ASP A 239 -39.31 -52.54 -33.87
CA ASP A 239 -40.57 -51.95 -34.34
C ASP A 239 -41.37 -51.32 -33.19
N ARG A 240 -41.26 -51.86 -31.97
CA ARG A 240 -41.83 -51.25 -30.75
C ARG A 240 -41.14 -49.93 -30.39
N ILE A 241 -39.82 -49.84 -30.59
CA ILE A 241 -39.05 -48.62 -30.32
C ILE A 241 -39.36 -47.52 -31.36
N LYS A 242 -39.59 -47.88 -32.63
CA LYS A 242 -40.01 -46.93 -33.67
C LYS A 242 -41.42 -46.34 -33.45
N ASP A 243 -42.36 -47.12 -32.90
CA ASP A 243 -43.70 -46.61 -32.57
C ASP A 243 -43.73 -45.70 -31.34
N ILE A 244 -42.83 -45.92 -30.37
CA ILE A 244 -42.65 -45.01 -29.22
C ILE A 244 -42.02 -43.69 -29.68
N LEU A 245 -40.98 -43.75 -30.52
CA LEU A 245 -40.31 -42.55 -31.07
C LEU A 245 -41.20 -41.74 -32.03
N ARG A 246 -42.18 -42.37 -32.70
CA ARG A 246 -43.18 -41.65 -33.51
C ARG A 246 -44.24 -40.92 -32.67
N LYS A 247 -44.54 -41.40 -31.46
CA LYS A 247 -45.52 -40.77 -30.55
C LYS A 247 -44.94 -39.65 -29.68
N THR A 248 -43.62 -39.56 -29.53
CA THR A 248 -42.92 -38.52 -28.75
C THR A 248 -42.18 -37.49 -29.59
N ALA A 249 -42.37 -37.47 -30.91
CA ALA A 249 -41.82 -36.43 -31.77
C ALA A 249 -42.56 -35.10 -31.52
N ILE A 250 -42.00 -34.26 -30.64
CA ILE A 250 -42.35 -32.84 -30.54
C ILE A 250 -42.09 -32.25 -31.93
N THR A 251 -43.16 -32.03 -32.69
CA THR A 251 -43.07 -31.46 -34.02
C THR A 251 -42.49 -30.05 -33.91
N PRO A 252 -41.70 -29.56 -34.89
CA PRO A 252 -41.11 -28.21 -34.84
C PRO A 252 -42.16 -27.11 -34.55
N GLN A 253 -43.40 -27.29 -34.98
CA GLN A 253 -44.52 -26.39 -34.68
C GLN A 253 -44.94 -26.37 -33.21
N ILE A 254 -44.86 -27.50 -32.49
CA ILE A 254 -45.18 -27.57 -31.05
C ILE A 254 -44.03 -26.96 -30.24
N PHE A 255 -42.78 -27.24 -30.62
CA PHE A 255 -41.60 -26.62 -30.00
C PHE A 255 -41.59 -25.09 -30.21
N LEU A 256 -41.94 -24.62 -31.41
CA LEU A 256 -42.11 -23.20 -31.71
C LEU A 256 -43.24 -22.57 -30.91
N LYS A 257 -44.41 -23.23 -30.78
CA LYS A 257 -45.51 -22.72 -29.94
C LYS A 257 -45.16 -22.67 -28.45
N VAL A 258 -44.41 -23.65 -27.94
CA VAL A 258 -43.92 -23.66 -26.55
C VAL A 258 -42.91 -22.53 -26.35
N LEU A 259 -41.96 -22.34 -27.27
CA LEU A 259 -41.02 -21.20 -27.26
C LEU A 259 -41.74 -19.85 -27.36
N GLU A 260 -42.80 -19.74 -28.15
CA GLU A 260 -43.59 -18.51 -28.29
C GLU A 260 -44.37 -18.19 -27.00
N LYS A 261 -44.93 -19.23 -26.36
CA LYS A 261 -45.59 -19.10 -25.04
C LYS A 261 -44.58 -18.77 -23.94
N PHE A 262 -43.39 -19.39 -23.96
CA PHE A 262 -42.29 -19.11 -23.04
C PHE A 262 -41.77 -17.67 -23.22
N ALA A 263 -41.52 -17.25 -24.47
CA ALA A 263 -41.09 -15.90 -24.80
C ALA A 263 -42.13 -14.84 -24.45
N LYS A 264 -43.43 -15.12 -24.59
CA LYS A 264 -44.50 -14.22 -24.11
C LYS A 264 -44.60 -14.18 -22.59
N SER A 265 -44.46 -15.31 -21.90
CA SER A 265 -44.59 -15.40 -20.43
C SER A 265 -43.42 -14.75 -19.69
N TYR A 266 -42.22 -14.75 -20.30
CA TYR A 266 -41.02 -14.13 -19.74
C TYR A 266 -40.64 -12.80 -20.40
N LYS A 267 -41.45 -12.26 -21.33
CA LYS A 267 -41.12 -11.00 -22.03
C LYS A 267 -40.89 -9.84 -21.06
N LYS A 268 -41.70 -9.76 -19.99
CA LYS A 268 -41.54 -8.78 -18.91
C LYS A 268 -40.29 -9.05 -18.08
N THR A 269 -39.97 -10.30 -17.78
CA THR A 269 -38.78 -10.70 -17.01
C THR A 269 -37.49 -10.47 -17.79
N ILE A 270 -37.47 -10.81 -19.08
CA ILE A 270 -36.33 -10.57 -19.98
C ILE A 270 -36.17 -9.06 -20.23
N ALA A 271 -37.26 -8.32 -20.43
CA ALA A 271 -37.19 -6.86 -20.53
C ALA A 271 -36.69 -6.21 -19.23
N PHE A 272 -37.09 -6.74 -18.07
CA PHE A 272 -36.58 -6.31 -16.77
C PHE A 272 -35.09 -6.63 -16.62
N ILE A 273 -34.64 -7.85 -16.94
CA ILE A 273 -33.22 -8.24 -16.89
C ILE A 273 -32.38 -7.42 -17.87
N LEU A 274 -32.85 -7.22 -19.11
CA LEU A 274 -32.18 -6.38 -20.10
C LEU A 274 -32.17 -4.91 -19.68
N GLY A 275 -33.23 -4.43 -19.02
CA GLY A 275 -33.29 -3.11 -18.41
C GLY A 275 -32.27 -2.97 -17.29
N VAL A 276 -32.15 -3.95 -16.41
CA VAL A 276 -31.13 -4.01 -15.34
C VAL A 276 -29.72 -4.07 -15.95
N ILE A 277 -29.47 -4.90 -16.96
CA ILE A 277 -28.17 -5.00 -17.63
C ILE A 277 -27.82 -3.69 -18.35
N ALA A 278 -28.76 -3.09 -19.09
CA ALA A 278 -28.55 -1.80 -19.74
C ALA A 278 -28.31 -0.68 -18.72
N PHE A 279 -29.01 -0.71 -17.59
CA PHE A 279 -28.81 0.20 -16.47
C PHE A 279 -27.44 0.02 -15.78
N LEU A 280 -26.99 -1.23 -15.58
CA LEU A 280 -25.66 -1.55 -15.05
C LEU A 280 -24.56 -1.08 -16.01
N ILE A 281 -24.75 -1.27 -17.31
CA ILE A 281 -23.82 -0.79 -18.35
C ILE A 281 -23.77 0.75 -18.36
N TYR A 282 -24.92 1.42 -18.34
CA TYR A 282 -25.00 2.88 -18.26
C TYR A 282 -24.31 3.45 -17.01
N SER A 283 -24.52 2.79 -15.86
CA SER A 283 -23.90 3.19 -14.59
C SER A 283 -22.38 2.95 -14.57
N TYR A 284 -21.89 1.93 -15.29
CA TYR A 284 -20.45 1.66 -15.44
C TYR A 284 -19.77 2.67 -16.37
N GLU A 285 -20.44 3.07 -17.46
CA GLU A 285 -19.93 4.05 -18.43
C GLU A 285 -19.99 5.50 -17.93
N THR A 286 -20.79 5.78 -16.90
CA THR A 286 -20.91 7.11 -16.29
C THR A 286 -20.59 7.10 -14.79
N PRO A 287 -19.33 6.84 -14.37
CA PRO A 287 -18.97 6.77 -12.95
C PRO A 287 -19.26 8.07 -12.17
N ASP A 288 -19.18 9.22 -12.86
CA ASP A 288 -19.44 10.54 -12.29
C ASP A 288 -20.94 10.88 -12.17
N SER A 289 -21.85 10.02 -12.68
CA SER A 289 -23.28 10.18 -12.45
C SER A 289 -23.66 9.76 -11.02
N TYR A 290 -24.75 10.33 -10.49
CA TYR A 290 -25.30 9.95 -9.19
C TYR A 290 -25.51 8.42 -9.07
N PHE A 291 -25.97 7.80 -10.15
CA PHE A 291 -26.22 6.36 -10.22
C PHE A 291 -24.94 5.53 -10.30
N GLY A 292 -23.92 5.98 -11.05
CA GLY A 292 -22.59 5.36 -11.07
C GLY A 292 -21.95 5.32 -9.69
N SER A 293 -22.03 6.43 -8.95
CA SER A 293 -21.57 6.50 -7.56
C SER A 293 -22.32 5.52 -6.65
N MET A 294 -23.65 5.44 -6.77
CA MET A 294 -24.48 4.51 -5.99
C MET A 294 -24.12 3.04 -6.27
N MET A 295 -23.92 2.67 -7.54
CA MET A 295 -23.51 1.31 -7.91
C MET A 295 -22.12 0.95 -7.40
N ASN A 296 -21.18 1.91 -7.41
CA ASN A 296 -19.85 1.70 -6.85
C ASN A 296 -19.90 1.39 -5.34
N VAL A 297 -20.71 2.16 -4.59
CA VAL A 297 -20.94 1.90 -3.16
C VAL A 297 -21.51 0.50 -2.92
N MET A 298 -22.48 0.06 -3.73
CA MET A 298 -23.07 -1.29 -3.61
C MET A 298 -22.05 -2.41 -3.90
N VAL A 299 -21.19 -2.23 -4.91
CA VAL A 299 -20.14 -3.22 -5.22
C VAL A 299 -19.10 -3.29 -4.08
N ARG A 300 -18.69 -2.14 -3.53
CA ARG A 300 -17.77 -2.06 -2.38
C ARG A 300 -18.37 -2.74 -1.14
N PHE A 301 -19.66 -2.49 -0.88
CA PHE A 301 -20.43 -3.13 0.19
C PHE A 301 -20.41 -4.65 0.03
N TYR A 302 -20.79 -5.17 -1.15
CA TYR A 302 -20.80 -6.62 -1.41
C TYR A 302 -19.43 -7.26 -1.19
N ARG A 303 -18.36 -6.67 -1.73
CA ARG A 303 -16.98 -7.18 -1.54
C ARG A 303 -16.58 -7.24 -0.07
N THR A 304 -16.96 -6.22 0.70
CA THR A 304 -16.66 -6.15 2.14
C THR A 304 -17.41 -7.23 2.90
N MET A 305 -18.70 -7.38 2.64
CA MET A 305 -19.54 -8.41 3.24
C MET A 305 -19.07 -9.82 2.90
N TYR A 306 -18.68 -10.04 1.64
CA TYR A 306 -18.14 -11.32 1.19
C TYR A 306 -16.80 -11.66 1.88
N CYS A 307 -15.88 -10.69 1.95
CA CYS A 307 -14.62 -10.83 2.67
C CYS A 307 -14.86 -11.16 4.15
N ALA A 308 -15.72 -10.39 4.80
CA ALA A 308 -16.08 -10.60 6.21
C ALA A 308 -16.65 -11.99 6.44
N ALA A 309 -17.61 -12.43 5.61
CA ALA A 309 -18.22 -13.76 5.74
C ALA A 309 -17.17 -14.89 5.68
N ARG A 310 -16.18 -14.79 4.79
CA ARG A 310 -15.08 -15.77 4.71
C ARG A 310 -14.23 -15.79 5.97
N ILE A 311 -13.84 -14.61 6.47
CA ILE A 311 -13.07 -14.48 7.71
C ILE A 311 -13.86 -15.08 8.88
N MET A 312 -15.16 -14.75 8.99
CA MET A 312 -16.02 -15.29 10.05
C MET A 312 -16.11 -16.82 9.98
N VAL A 313 -16.22 -17.42 8.79
CA VAL A 313 -16.21 -18.88 8.62
C VAL A 313 -14.88 -19.48 9.09
N ASN A 314 -13.74 -18.89 8.70
CA ASN A 314 -12.42 -19.36 9.12
C ASN A 314 -12.26 -19.34 10.66
N TYR A 315 -12.67 -18.25 11.31
CA TYR A 315 -12.63 -18.14 12.77
C TYR A 315 -13.65 -19.06 13.47
N LYS A 316 -14.82 -19.29 12.86
CA LYS A 316 -15.80 -20.24 13.40
C LYS A 316 -15.26 -21.66 13.33
N ILE A 317 -14.59 -22.05 12.24
CA ILE A 317 -13.90 -23.34 12.13
C ILE A 317 -12.81 -23.46 13.21
N LEU A 318 -12.01 -22.41 13.41
CA LEU A 318 -10.98 -22.38 14.45
C LEU A 318 -11.58 -22.56 15.86
N SER A 319 -12.75 -21.98 16.14
CA SER A 319 -13.42 -22.09 17.46
C SER A 319 -13.80 -23.50 17.90
N TYR A 320 -13.83 -24.48 16.97
CA TYR A 320 -14.03 -25.90 17.31
C TYR A 320 -12.74 -26.60 17.76
N THR A 321 -11.58 -25.94 17.66
CA THR A 321 -10.30 -26.49 18.10
C THR A 321 -10.03 -26.04 19.54
N PRO A 322 -9.68 -26.93 20.49
CA PRO A 322 -9.43 -26.56 21.89
C PRO A 322 -8.24 -25.60 22.03
N GLU A 323 -8.44 -24.46 22.70
CA GLU A 323 -7.46 -23.35 22.81
C GLU A 323 -6.12 -23.75 23.47
N ASP A 324 -6.10 -24.80 24.28
CA ASP A 324 -4.91 -25.27 25.00
C ASP A 324 -4.04 -26.27 24.21
N SER A 325 -4.45 -26.62 23.00
CA SER A 325 -3.71 -27.56 22.14
C SER A 325 -2.59 -26.87 21.34
N VAL A 326 -1.50 -27.59 21.09
CA VAL A 326 -0.45 -27.14 20.15
C VAL A 326 -1.04 -26.98 18.73
N GLU A 327 -2.01 -27.81 18.39
CA GLU A 327 -2.76 -27.76 17.13
C GLU A 327 -3.53 -26.42 16.95
N TYR A 328 -4.08 -25.87 18.03
CA TYR A 328 -4.75 -24.57 17.99
C TYR A 328 -3.80 -23.44 17.60
N LEU A 329 -2.55 -23.45 18.09
CA LEU A 329 -1.56 -22.42 17.76
C LEU A 329 -1.19 -22.42 16.28
N GLU A 330 -1.02 -23.60 15.68
CA GLU A 330 -0.71 -23.71 14.25
C GLU A 330 -1.91 -23.30 13.39
N LYS A 331 -3.11 -23.83 13.69
CA LYS A 331 -4.34 -23.46 12.97
C LYS A 331 -4.68 -21.98 13.13
N SER A 332 -4.43 -21.41 14.30
CA SER A 332 -4.66 -19.98 14.57
C SER A 332 -3.73 -19.10 13.73
N LYS A 333 -2.42 -19.43 13.66
CA LYS A 333 -1.48 -18.73 12.78
C LYS A 333 -1.90 -18.78 11.31
N MET A 334 -2.33 -19.94 10.81
CA MET A 334 -2.84 -20.08 9.44
C MET A 334 -4.10 -19.25 9.21
N CYS A 335 -5.07 -19.34 10.13
CA CYS A 335 -6.31 -18.55 10.08
C CYS A 335 -6.03 -17.05 10.05
N HIS A 336 -5.10 -16.56 10.89
CA HIS A 336 -4.67 -15.16 10.88
C HIS A 336 -4.01 -14.75 9.57
N GLN A 337 -3.16 -15.61 8.99
CA GLN A 337 -2.48 -15.34 7.72
C GLN A 337 -3.47 -15.24 6.56
N GLU A 338 -4.37 -16.22 6.42
CA GLU A 338 -5.41 -16.19 5.38
C GLU A 338 -6.32 -14.97 5.54
N SER A 339 -6.74 -14.67 6.78
CA SER A 339 -7.60 -13.51 7.04
C SER A 339 -6.89 -12.19 6.72
N ALA A 340 -5.60 -12.07 7.01
CA ALA A 340 -4.80 -10.90 6.67
C ALA A 340 -4.68 -10.69 5.15
N GLU A 341 -4.50 -11.77 4.40
CA GLU A 341 -4.43 -11.74 2.92
C GLU A 341 -5.77 -11.32 2.30
N LEU A 342 -6.89 -11.79 2.85
CA LEU A 342 -8.23 -11.37 2.43
C LEU A 342 -8.48 -9.88 2.67
N ILE A 343 -8.07 -9.38 3.85
CA ILE A 343 -8.16 -7.95 4.15
C ILE A 343 -7.28 -7.16 3.18
N LEU A 344 -6.05 -7.62 2.90
CA LEU A 344 -5.15 -6.96 1.96
C LEU A 344 -5.78 -6.88 0.55
N GLU A 345 -6.33 -7.97 0.05
CA GLU A 345 -7.02 -8.02 -1.24
C GLU A 345 -8.20 -7.04 -1.28
N LEU A 346 -9.02 -7.02 -0.22
CA LEU A 346 -10.13 -6.07 -0.08
C LEU A 346 -9.64 -4.62 -0.08
N CYS A 347 -8.57 -4.32 0.68
CA CYS A 347 -7.97 -3.00 0.75
C CYS A 347 -7.49 -2.51 -0.63
N LEU A 348 -6.74 -3.35 -1.35
CA LEU A 348 -6.24 -3.04 -2.68
C LEU A 348 -7.36 -2.89 -3.71
N THR A 349 -8.42 -3.70 -3.59
CA THR A 349 -9.53 -3.72 -4.55
C THR A 349 -10.49 -2.54 -4.37
N ASN A 350 -10.82 -2.18 -3.12
CA ASN A 350 -11.73 -1.07 -2.84
C ASN A 350 -11.02 0.29 -2.77
N GLY A 351 -9.72 0.32 -2.46
CA GLY A 351 -8.95 1.55 -2.41
C GLY A 351 -9.40 2.52 -1.32
N GLY A 352 -8.83 3.73 -1.35
CA GLY A 352 -9.24 4.86 -0.52
C GLY A 352 -9.28 4.55 0.98
N LEU A 353 -10.46 4.67 1.59
CA LEU A 353 -10.68 4.43 3.02
C LEU A 353 -10.18 3.05 3.48
N TYR A 354 -10.30 2.03 2.63
CA TYR A 354 -9.86 0.67 2.98
C TYR A 354 -8.34 0.56 3.03
N ILE A 355 -7.60 1.24 2.15
CA ILE A 355 -6.14 1.31 2.24
C ILE A 355 -5.74 1.93 3.58
N LYS A 356 -6.41 3.01 3.98
CA LYS A 356 -6.15 3.67 5.26
C LYS A 356 -6.49 2.78 6.46
N ALA A 357 -7.62 2.06 6.41
CA ALA A 357 -7.96 1.06 7.42
C ALA A 357 -6.87 -0.03 7.53
N GLY A 358 -6.37 -0.53 6.39
CA GLY A 358 -5.27 -1.48 6.36
C GLY A 358 -3.95 -0.92 6.90
N GLN A 359 -3.61 0.34 6.58
CA GLN A 359 -2.46 1.04 7.17
C GLN A 359 -2.58 1.18 8.69
N TYR A 360 -3.79 1.49 9.18
CA TYR A 360 -4.08 1.56 10.61
C TYR A 360 -3.86 0.19 11.26
N ILE A 361 -4.39 -0.89 10.69
CA ILE A 361 -4.19 -2.27 11.16
C ILE A 361 -2.69 -2.63 11.15
N ALA A 362 -1.96 -2.29 10.08
CA ALA A 362 -0.51 -2.53 9.98
C ALA A 362 0.29 -1.82 11.07
N SER A 363 -0.18 -0.67 11.57
CA SER A 363 0.47 0.06 12.66
C SER A 363 0.28 -0.59 14.05
N LEU A 364 -0.65 -1.54 14.20
CA LEU A 364 -1.00 -2.18 15.47
C LEU A 364 -0.11 -3.40 15.81
N ASN A 365 1.19 -3.35 15.50
CA ASN A 365 2.17 -4.45 15.61
C ASN A 365 2.24 -5.18 16.96
N HIS A 366 1.79 -4.54 18.03
CA HIS A 366 1.82 -5.10 19.40
C HIS A 366 0.45 -5.50 19.92
N ILE A 367 -0.62 -5.18 19.20
CA ILE A 367 -2.01 -5.48 19.55
C ILE A 367 -2.53 -6.63 18.70
N LEU A 368 -2.15 -6.68 17.43
CA LEU A 368 -2.61 -7.69 16.48
C LEU A 368 -1.53 -8.74 16.19
N PRO A 369 -1.93 -9.97 15.82
CA PRO A 369 -0.99 -10.99 15.37
C PRO A 369 -0.11 -10.50 14.23
N ILE A 370 1.18 -10.89 14.24
CA ILE A 370 2.19 -10.47 13.26
C ILE A 370 1.77 -10.75 11.81
N GLN A 371 0.93 -11.77 11.59
CA GLN A 371 0.37 -12.10 10.28
C GLN A 371 -0.41 -10.93 9.69
N TYR A 372 -1.25 -10.25 10.47
CA TYR A 372 -2.01 -9.09 10.02
C TYR A 372 -1.08 -7.92 9.72
N THR A 373 -0.20 -7.61 10.67
CA THR A 373 0.57 -6.38 10.55
C THR A 373 1.64 -6.48 9.47
N LYS A 374 2.36 -7.60 9.39
CA LYS A 374 3.36 -7.86 8.34
C LYS A 374 2.75 -7.90 6.94
N THR A 375 1.58 -8.52 6.77
CA THR A 375 0.92 -8.63 5.46
C THR A 375 0.43 -7.27 4.98
N LEU A 376 -0.13 -6.46 5.88
CA LEU A 376 -0.67 -5.15 5.53
C LEU A 376 0.38 -4.03 5.47
N THR A 377 1.63 -4.28 5.88
CA THR A 377 2.74 -3.30 5.75
C THR A 377 2.90 -2.79 4.32
N VAL A 378 2.62 -3.61 3.30
CA VAL A 378 2.69 -3.19 1.88
C VAL A 378 1.74 -2.02 1.56
N LEU A 379 0.68 -1.83 2.35
CA LEU A 379 -0.24 -0.70 2.19
C LEU A 379 0.37 0.63 2.64
N GLN A 380 1.49 0.61 3.37
CA GLN A 380 2.20 1.80 3.83
C GLN A 380 3.18 2.35 2.78
N ASP A 381 3.38 1.64 1.66
CA ASP A 381 4.20 2.12 0.55
C ASP A 381 3.57 3.36 -0.13
N GLN A 382 4.41 4.20 -0.75
CA GLN A 382 3.98 5.49 -1.31
C GLN A 382 2.84 5.32 -2.34
N ALA A 383 1.74 6.04 -2.10
CA ALA A 383 0.61 6.04 -3.00
C ALA A 383 0.95 6.76 -4.31
N PRO A 384 0.44 6.30 -5.47
CA PRO A 384 0.55 7.06 -6.70
C PRO A 384 -0.20 8.40 -6.55
N TRP A 385 0.37 9.48 -7.06
CA TRP A 385 -0.32 10.77 -7.11
C TRP A 385 -1.38 10.81 -8.22
N ARG A 386 -2.34 11.72 -8.07
CA ARG A 386 -3.38 12.03 -9.05
C ARG A 386 -2.96 13.18 -9.95
N ASP A 387 -3.61 13.23 -11.10
CA ASP A 387 -3.39 14.30 -12.07
C ASP A 387 -3.88 15.65 -11.53
N PHE A 388 -3.24 16.72 -12.00
CA PHE A 388 -3.49 18.08 -11.52
C PHE A 388 -4.94 18.56 -11.73
N TYR A 389 -5.66 18.04 -12.73
CA TYR A 389 -7.06 18.43 -12.96
C TYR A 389 -7.97 18.05 -11.78
N GLU A 390 -7.67 16.95 -11.07
CA GLU A 390 -8.43 16.56 -9.89
C GLU A 390 -8.22 17.56 -8.76
N VAL A 391 -6.97 17.99 -8.55
CA VAL A 391 -6.61 19.03 -7.57
C VAL A 391 -7.36 20.32 -7.87
N GLU A 392 -7.31 20.80 -9.11
CA GLU A 392 -8.03 22.00 -9.52
C GLU A 392 -9.54 21.89 -9.27
N SER A 393 -10.12 20.71 -9.51
CA SER A 393 -11.54 20.46 -9.25
C SER A 393 -11.91 20.55 -7.76
N VAL A 394 -11.01 20.14 -6.86
CA VAL A 394 -11.21 20.25 -5.40
C VAL A 394 -11.18 21.72 -4.99
N PHE A 395 -10.21 22.48 -5.50
CA PHE A 395 -10.10 23.93 -5.27
C PHE A 395 -11.35 24.69 -5.67
N ILE A 396 -11.84 24.47 -6.89
CA ILE A 396 -13.04 25.15 -7.40
C ILE A 396 -14.26 24.79 -6.54
N LYS A 397 -14.39 23.53 -6.10
CA LYS A 397 -15.53 23.09 -5.30
C LYS A 397 -15.51 23.60 -3.86
N ASP A 398 -14.33 23.65 -3.22
CA ASP A 398 -14.21 23.98 -1.80
C ASP A 398 -13.96 25.46 -1.53
N LEU A 399 -13.15 26.11 -2.36
CA LEU A 399 -12.75 27.50 -2.18
C LEU A 399 -13.43 28.43 -3.20
N GLY A 400 -13.97 27.88 -4.29
CA GLY A 400 -14.75 28.61 -5.29
C GLY A 400 -13.96 29.02 -6.54
N ASN A 401 -12.63 28.97 -6.50
CA ASN A 401 -11.74 29.36 -7.62
C ASN A 401 -10.60 28.34 -7.80
N PRO A 402 -9.93 28.30 -8.97
CA PRO A 402 -8.76 27.45 -9.19
C PRO A 402 -7.52 27.92 -8.39
N PRO A 403 -6.49 27.06 -8.23
CA PRO A 403 -5.28 27.39 -7.45
C PRO A 403 -4.62 28.72 -7.83
N ASN A 404 -4.55 29.04 -9.13
CA ASN A 404 -3.93 30.28 -9.65
C ASN A 404 -4.63 31.57 -9.17
N HIS A 405 -5.86 31.48 -8.65
CA HIS A 405 -6.53 32.61 -8.02
C HIS A 405 -5.96 32.93 -6.63
N TYR A 406 -5.50 31.92 -5.89
CA TYR A 406 -5.03 32.05 -4.51
C TYR A 406 -3.51 32.18 -4.42
N PHE A 407 -2.79 31.55 -5.35
CA PHE A 407 -1.34 31.45 -5.33
C PHE A 407 -0.72 32.15 -6.54
N SER A 408 0.42 32.80 -6.32
CA SER A 408 1.22 33.41 -7.38
C SER A 408 1.98 32.35 -8.19
N ASP A 409 2.36 31.25 -7.54
CA ASP A 409 2.98 30.06 -8.14
C ASP A 409 2.43 28.80 -7.48
N PHE A 410 2.20 27.74 -8.26
CA PHE A 410 1.69 26.47 -7.76
C PHE A 410 2.29 25.30 -8.56
N ASP A 411 3.10 24.48 -7.90
CA ASP A 411 3.75 23.34 -8.52
C ASP A 411 2.70 22.27 -8.86
N LYS A 412 2.49 22.03 -10.16
CA LYS A 412 1.53 21.02 -10.64
C LYS A 412 1.92 19.60 -10.27
N LEU A 413 3.22 19.36 -10.08
CA LEU A 413 3.74 18.10 -9.58
C LEU A 413 3.74 18.12 -8.06
N PRO A 414 3.17 17.10 -7.39
CA PRO A 414 3.20 17.03 -5.94
C PRO A 414 4.62 16.73 -5.45
N ILE A 415 4.97 17.34 -4.32
CA ILE A 415 6.22 17.06 -3.59
C ILE A 415 6.14 15.76 -2.78
N ALA A 416 4.92 15.36 -2.42
CA ALA A 416 4.65 14.15 -1.66
C ALA A 416 3.23 13.66 -1.97
N ALA A 417 3.05 12.34 -1.99
CA ALA A 417 1.75 11.70 -2.08
C ALA A 417 1.59 10.73 -0.91
N ALA A 418 0.44 10.83 -0.25
CA ALA A 418 0.05 9.97 0.87
C ALA A 418 -1.25 9.22 0.51
N SER A 419 -1.77 8.44 1.45
CA SER A 419 -2.94 7.59 1.21
C SER A 419 -4.25 8.35 0.98
N LEU A 420 -4.41 9.54 1.56
CA LEU A 420 -5.64 10.32 1.44
C LEU A 420 -5.49 11.62 0.64
N ALA A 421 -4.26 12.06 0.42
CA ALA A 421 -3.98 13.38 -0.12
C ALA A 421 -2.62 13.42 -0.79
N GLN A 422 -2.44 14.42 -1.64
CA GLN A 422 -1.14 14.82 -2.18
C GLN A 422 -0.80 16.22 -1.73
N VAL A 423 0.49 16.49 -1.55
CA VAL A 423 1.00 17.77 -1.09
C VAL A 423 1.71 18.44 -2.27
N HIS A 424 1.38 19.69 -2.51
CA HIS A 424 1.99 20.55 -3.51
C HIS A 424 2.74 21.68 -2.83
N ARG A 425 3.79 22.16 -3.48
CA ARG A 425 4.45 23.42 -3.10
C ARG A 425 3.78 24.56 -3.85
N ALA A 426 3.57 25.68 -3.17
CA ALA A 426 3.01 26.88 -3.77
C ALA A 426 3.59 28.14 -3.11
N ILE A 427 3.35 29.29 -3.74
CA ILE A 427 3.71 30.61 -3.21
C ILE A 427 2.43 31.44 -3.14
N THR A 428 2.11 32.01 -1.98
CA THR A 428 0.94 32.89 -1.83
C THR A 428 1.10 34.17 -2.66
N LYS A 429 0.02 34.94 -2.81
CA LYS A 429 0.10 36.27 -3.46
C LYS A 429 0.93 37.26 -2.66
N GLU A 430 1.07 37.03 -1.36
CA GLU A 430 1.89 37.82 -0.44
C GLU A 430 3.37 37.39 -0.45
N GLY A 431 3.73 36.32 -1.18
CA GLY A 431 5.10 35.82 -1.31
C GLY A 431 5.53 34.79 -0.25
N GLU A 432 4.60 34.26 0.55
CA GLU A 432 4.90 33.20 1.51
C GLU A 432 4.94 31.84 0.82
N GLU A 433 5.99 31.03 1.07
CA GLU A 433 6.11 29.68 0.55
C GLU A 433 5.29 28.70 1.41
N VAL A 434 4.42 27.92 0.77
CA VAL A 434 3.44 27.07 1.45
C VAL A 434 3.40 25.64 0.90
N ALA A 435 3.09 24.70 1.78
CA ALA A 435 2.74 23.34 1.46
C ALA A 435 1.21 23.21 1.44
N VAL A 436 0.66 22.75 0.32
CA VAL A 436 -0.78 22.66 0.08
C VAL A 436 -1.17 21.18 -0.06
N LYS A 437 -1.76 20.64 1.00
CA LYS A 437 -2.24 19.25 1.08
C LYS A 437 -3.68 19.20 0.57
N VAL A 438 -3.92 18.41 -0.47
CA VAL A 438 -5.21 18.31 -1.17
C VAL A 438 -5.69 16.86 -1.16
N GLN A 439 -6.89 16.62 -0.64
CA GLN A 439 -7.49 15.28 -0.60
C GLN A 439 -7.89 14.77 -1.99
N TYR A 440 -7.85 13.46 -2.19
CA TYR A 440 -8.35 12.84 -3.41
C TYR A 440 -9.88 12.93 -3.53
N VAL A 441 -10.38 13.14 -4.75
CA VAL A 441 -11.81 13.39 -5.04
C VAL A 441 -12.71 12.19 -4.71
N ASP A 442 -12.19 10.98 -4.90
CA ASP A 442 -12.89 9.70 -4.76
C ASP A 442 -13.13 9.29 -3.30
N LEU A 443 -12.37 9.84 -2.35
CA LEU A 443 -12.47 9.50 -0.93
C LEU A 443 -13.79 9.94 -0.33
N GLN A 444 -14.16 11.22 -0.50
CA GLN A 444 -15.41 11.73 0.07
C GLN A 444 -16.65 11.19 -0.65
N ARG A 445 -16.57 10.93 -1.96
CA ARG A 445 -17.71 10.41 -2.75
C ARG A 445 -18.23 9.08 -2.21
N ASN A 446 -17.33 8.21 -1.78
CA ASN A 446 -17.67 6.87 -1.28
C ASN A 446 -17.79 6.82 0.25
N PHE A 447 -17.41 7.90 0.95
CA PHE A 447 -17.21 7.90 2.39
C PHE A 447 -18.47 7.48 3.16
N ASP A 448 -19.60 8.12 2.91
CA ASP A 448 -20.85 7.82 3.62
C ASP A 448 -21.28 6.36 3.42
N GLY A 449 -21.14 5.85 2.19
CA GLY A 449 -21.42 4.46 1.85
C GLY A 449 -20.48 3.47 2.54
N ASP A 450 -19.19 3.78 2.59
CA ASP A 450 -18.19 2.96 3.27
C ASP A 450 -18.39 2.96 4.80
N ILE A 451 -18.75 4.10 5.38
CA ILE A 451 -19.05 4.21 6.81
C ILE A 451 -20.32 3.44 7.18
N LEU A 452 -21.35 3.48 6.33
CA LEU A 452 -22.55 2.65 6.50
C LEU A 452 -22.20 1.16 6.42
N THR A 453 -21.39 0.77 5.43
CA THR A 453 -20.89 -0.60 5.28
C THR A 453 -20.16 -1.06 6.54
N HIS A 454 -19.29 -0.20 7.08
CA HIS A 454 -18.54 -0.48 8.30
C HIS A 454 -19.43 -0.69 9.53
N ASN A 455 -20.47 0.14 9.71
CA ASN A 455 -21.42 -0.04 10.81
C ASN A 455 -22.21 -1.36 10.68
N CYS A 456 -22.59 -1.73 9.45
CA CYS A 456 -23.26 -3.00 9.18
C CYS A 456 -22.34 -4.19 9.50
N LEU A 457 -21.09 -4.14 9.06
CA LEU A 457 -20.07 -5.14 9.35
C LEU A 457 -19.87 -5.31 10.86
N LEU A 458 -19.74 -4.21 11.59
CA LEU A 458 -19.61 -4.21 13.04
C LEU A 458 -20.76 -4.92 13.74
N THR A 459 -21.99 -4.63 13.31
CA THR A 459 -23.20 -5.25 13.86
C THR A 459 -23.18 -6.77 13.65
N LEU A 460 -22.76 -7.24 12.46
CA LEU A 460 -22.71 -8.66 12.14
C LEU A 460 -21.60 -9.40 12.88
N ILE A 461 -20.42 -8.80 13.01
CA ILE A 461 -19.32 -9.38 13.80
C ILE A 461 -19.78 -9.55 15.25
N ASN A 462 -20.44 -8.54 15.83
CA ASN A 462 -20.96 -8.60 17.19
C ASN A 462 -22.03 -9.69 17.36
N MET A 463 -22.87 -9.92 16.34
CA MET A 463 -23.84 -11.02 16.35
C MET A 463 -23.17 -12.41 16.24
N ALA A 464 -22.12 -12.54 15.43
CA ALA A 464 -21.44 -13.82 15.19
C ALA A 464 -20.45 -14.20 16.30
N PHE A 465 -19.83 -13.21 16.94
CA PHE A 465 -18.81 -13.37 17.97
C PHE A 465 -19.09 -12.47 19.18
N PRO A 466 -20.16 -12.73 19.95
CA PRO A 466 -20.59 -11.87 21.06
C PRO A 466 -19.53 -11.76 22.19
N ASP A 467 -18.70 -12.78 22.37
CA ASP A 467 -17.64 -12.80 23.38
C ASP A 467 -16.34 -12.07 22.93
N PHE A 468 -16.27 -11.68 21.66
CA PHE A 468 -15.09 -11.09 21.05
C PHE A 468 -15.22 -9.57 20.93
N GLU A 469 -14.52 -8.84 21.81
CA GLU A 469 -14.60 -7.37 21.91
C GLU A 469 -13.80 -6.63 20.80
N PHE A 470 -14.16 -6.80 19.52
CA PHE A 470 -13.60 -5.98 18.42
C PHE A 470 -14.36 -4.67 18.19
N ASN A 471 -15.54 -4.51 18.78
CA ASN A 471 -16.42 -3.35 18.57
C ASN A 471 -15.68 -2.03 18.78
N TRP A 472 -14.89 -1.93 19.84
CA TRP A 472 -14.16 -0.71 20.15
C TRP A 472 -13.06 -0.39 19.13
N MET A 473 -12.34 -1.39 18.60
CA MET A 473 -11.24 -1.17 17.65
C MET A 473 -11.77 -0.63 16.34
N ALA A 474 -12.90 -1.16 15.91
CA ALA A 474 -13.57 -0.73 14.70
C ALA A 474 -14.33 0.60 14.89
N GLU A 475 -14.90 0.90 16.05
CA GLU A 475 -15.40 2.24 16.40
C GLU A 475 -14.28 3.30 16.44
N GLU A 476 -13.13 2.94 17.03
CA GLU A 476 -11.94 3.78 17.09
C GLU A 476 -11.38 4.03 15.70
N MET A 477 -11.26 2.98 14.87
CA MET A 477 -10.83 3.10 13.48
C MET A 477 -11.78 4.01 12.69
N LYS A 478 -13.09 3.84 12.82
CA LYS A 478 -14.09 4.75 12.22
C LYS A 478 -13.85 6.20 12.64
N THR A 479 -13.64 6.43 13.93
CA THR A 479 -13.39 7.78 14.47
C THR A 479 -12.10 8.37 13.89
N VAL A 480 -11.01 7.61 13.89
CA VAL A 480 -9.72 7.99 13.30
C VAL A 480 -9.87 8.38 11.83
N LEU A 481 -10.56 7.54 11.06
CA LEU A 481 -10.79 7.76 9.63
C LEU A 481 -11.65 9.00 9.34
N ILE A 482 -12.70 9.26 10.13
CA ILE A 482 -13.51 10.49 10.02
C ILE A 482 -12.63 11.71 10.26
N LYS A 483 -11.82 11.71 11.32
CA LYS A 483 -10.97 12.84 11.68
C LYS A 483 -9.93 13.15 10.61
N GLU A 484 -9.34 12.13 9.99
CA GLU A 484 -8.35 12.34 8.93
C GLU A 484 -8.92 12.93 7.63
N LEU A 485 -10.22 12.83 7.41
CA LEU A 485 -10.88 13.44 6.25
C LEU A 485 -11.33 14.88 6.48
N ASP A 486 -11.20 15.39 7.70
CA ASP A 486 -11.51 16.79 8.02
C ASP A 486 -10.23 17.57 8.33
N PHE A 487 -9.68 18.21 7.30
CA PHE A 487 -8.47 19.03 7.44
C PHE A 487 -8.66 20.30 8.27
N CYS A 488 -9.90 20.73 8.55
CA CYS A 488 -10.11 21.80 9.51
C CYS A 488 -9.72 21.35 10.93
N GLN A 489 -10.01 20.10 11.28
CA GLN A 489 -9.61 19.54 12.56
C GLN A 489 -8.10 19.35 12.67
N GLU A 490 -7.43 18.91 11.60
CA GLU A 490 -5.97 18.83 11.53
C GLU A 490 -5.33 20.21 11.76
N ALA A 491 -5.88 21.25 11.13
CA ALA A 491 -5.46 22.62 11.34
C ALA A 491 -5.67 23.12 12.79
N ASP A 492 -6.82 22.81 13.40
CA ASP A 492 -7.11 23.16 14.81
C ASP A 492 -6.11 22.49 15.77
N ASN A 493 -5.80 21.23 15.52
CA ASN A 493 -4.81 20.48 16.30
C ASN A 493 -3.40 21.08 16.14
N ALA A 494 -3.01 21.49 14.93
CA ALA A 494 -1.73 22.12 14.66
C ALA A 494 -1.58 23.44 15.43
N GLU A 495 -2.59 24.31 15.37
CA GLU A 495 -2.58 25.59 16.09
C GLU A 495 -2.55 25.40 17.61
N ARG A 496 -3.33 24.44 18.14
CA ARG A 496 -3.28 24.08 19.56
C ARG A 496 -1.90 23.56 19.96
N ALA A 497 -1.32 22.65 19.17
CA ALA A 497 0.01 22.11 19.44
C ALA A 497 1.09 23.20 19.39
N ALA A 498 0.99 24.15 18.47
CA ALA A 498 1.87 25.32 18.39
C ALA A 498 1.78 26.20 19.64
N ALA A 499 0.57 26.43 20.15
CA ALA A 499 0.36 27.19 21.38
C ALA A 499 0.96 26.47 22.61
N ASP A 500 0.67 25.18 22.77
CA ASP A 500 1.17 24.35 23.87
C ASP A 500 2.71 24.27 23.88
N LEU A 501 3.34 24.19 22.71
CA LEU A 501 4.80 24.06 22.56
C LEU A 501 5.54 25.39 22.36
N SER A 502 4.84 26.53 22.43
CA SER A 502 5.41 27.87 22.19
C SER A 502 6.65 28.21 23.04
N ASN A 503 6.73 27.67 24.26
CA ASN A 503 7.87 27.86 25.16
C ASN A 503 9.06 26.93 24.86
N ASN A 504 8.88 25.92 24.02
CA ASN A 504 9.90 24.96 23.66
C ASN A 504 10.56 25.34 22.34
N LYS A 505 11.71 26.04 22.43
CA LYS A 505 12.48 26.50 21.26
C LYS A 505 12.99 25.38 20.34
N SER A 506 12.98 24.13 20.81
CA SER A 506 13.38 22.97 20.00
C SER A 506 12.24 22.38 19.18
N ALA A 507 10.99 22.74 19.45
CA ALA A 507 9.83 22.35 18.66
C ALA A 507 9.47 23.46 17.65
N TYR A 508 8.90 23.05 16.53
CA TYR A 508 8.23 23.96 15.59
C TYR A 508 7.04 23.26 14.96
N ILE A 509 5.95 24.00 14.82
CA ILE A 509 4.74 23.56 14.12
C ILE A 509 4.51 24.57 13.01
N PRO A 510 4.45 24.14 11.73
CA PRO A 510 4.22 25.04 10.60
C PRO A 510 2.97 25.89 10.81
N LYS A 511 3.06 27.18 10.49
CA LYS A 511 1.92 28.09 10.54
C LYS A 511 0.83 27.61 9.58
N VAL A 512 -0.42 27.55 10.05
CA VAL A 512 -1.57 27.23 9.21
C VAL A 512 -2.12 28.49 8.55
N PHE A 513 -2.48 28.34 7.28
CA PHE A 513 -3.02 29.40 6.44
C PHE A 513 -4.53 29.20 6.24
N ARG A 514 -5.32 29.61 7.24
CA ARG A 514 -6.79 29.41 7.28
C ARG A 514 -7.55 29.93 6.06
N PRO A 515 -7.26 31.13 5.50
CA PRO A 515 -7.97 31.62 4.32
C PRO A 515 -7.78 30.73 3.07
N TYR A 516 -6.72 29.92 3.06
CA TYR A 516 -6.35 29.02 2.00
C TYR A 516 -6.65 27.55 2.34
N SER A 517 -7.48 27.31 3.35
CA SER A 517 -7.79 25.97 3.85
C SER A 517 -9.30 25.72 3.90
N SER A 518 -9.70 24.47 3.72
CA SER A 518 -11.06 23.95 3.75
C SER A 518 -11.07 22.57 4.42
N LYS A 519 -12.21 21.87 4.37
CA LYS A 519 -12.26 20.47 4.81
C LYS A 519 -11.37 19.52 4.00
N ARG A 520 -11.10 19.83 2.72
CA ARG A 520 -10.29 18.99 1.81
C ARG A 520 -8.95 19.59 1.41
N ILE A 521 -8.69 20.83 1.78
CA ILE A 521 -7.45 21.55 1.44
C ILE A 521 -6.85 22.06 2.75
N LEU A 522 -5.61 21.69 3.03
CA LEU A 522 -4.85 22.24 4.15
C LEU A 522 -3.62 22.95 3.61
N THR A 523 -3.54 24.26 3.86
CA THR A 523 -2.37 25.05 3.50
C THR A 523 -1.59 25.40 4.76
N SER A 524 -0.31 25.04 4.78
CA SER A 524 0.61 25.34 5.88
C SER A 524 1.94 25.89 5.36
N GLU A 525 2.72 26.51 6.24
CA GLU A 525 4.06 26.99 5.92
C GLU A 525 4.93 25.87 5.34
N PHE A 526 5.61 26.15 4.23
CA PHE A 526 6.56 25.20 3.66
C PHE A 526 7.86 25.18 4.48
N ILE A 527 8.26 24.01 4.96
CA ILE A 527 9.46 23.86 5.78
C ILE A 527 10.56 23.11 5.04
N HIS A 528 11.70 23.79 4.90
CA HIS A 528 12.94 23.18 4.45
C HIS A 528 13.62 22.42 5.59
N GLY A 529 13.87 21.13 5.40
CA GLY A 529 14.51 20.25 6.38
C GLY A 529 14.68 18.82 5.86
N CYS A 530 15.35 17.96 6.62
CA CYS A 530 15.46 16.54 6.31
C CYS A 530 14.57 15.69 7.21
N LYS A 531 14.16 14.50 6.76
CA LYS A 531 13.43 13.54 7.61
C LYS A 531 14.27 13.15 8.83
N ILE A 532 13.61 12.93 9.98
CA ILE A 532 14.28 12.60 11.24
C ILE A 532 15.12 11.32 11.19
N ASN A 533 14.81 10.38 10.30
CA ASN A 533 15.57 9.14 10.12
C ASN A 533 16.70 9.25 9.07
N ASN A 534 16.90 10.41 8.44
CA ASN A 534 17.99 10.63 7.51
C ASN A 534 19.28 11.05 8.25
N VAL A 535 19.99 10.06 8.80
CA VAL A 535 21.24 10.27 9.56
C VAL A 535 22.30 11.02 8.75
N GLN A 536 22.42 10.74 7.46
CA GLN A 536 23.42 11.39 6.60
C GLN A 536 23.13 12.89 6.44
N ALA A 537 21.88 13.26 6.18
CA ALA A 537 21.49 14.66 6.06
C ALA A 537 21.61 15.42 7.38
N ILE A 538 21.28 14.78 8.51
CA ILE A 538 21.47 15.36 9.85
C ILE A 538 22.94 15.70 10.10
N ARG A 539 23.85 14.75 9.80
CA ARG A 539 25.30 14.99 9.92
C ARG A 539 25.79 16.07 8.96
N ALA A 540 25.28 16.11 7.73
CA ALA A 540 25.64 17.12 6.74
C ALA A 540 25.26 18.55 7.20
N MET A 541 24.20 18.70 7.99
CA MET A 541 23.84 19.97 8.65
C MET A 541 24.69 20.28 9.91
N GLY A 542 25.66 19.44 10.26
CA GLY A 542 26.48 19.61 11.47
C GLY A 542 25.74 19.32 12.77
N LEU A 543 24.60 18.62 12.71
CA LEU A 543 23.77 18.28 13.87
C LEU A 543 24.11 16.89 14.40
N SER A 544 23.97 16.70 15.71
CA SER A 544 24.16 15.40 16.36
C SER A 544 22.85 14.60 16.43
N GLU A 545 22.89 13.32 16.06
CA GLU A 545 21.73 12.40 16.15
C GLU A 545 21.26 12.24 17.60
N LYS A 546 22.21 12.29 18.55
CA LYS A 546 21.90 12.27 19.98
C LYS A 546 21.04 13.45 20.37
N THR A 547 21.42 14.66 19.96
CA THR A 547 20.65 15.87 20.27
C THR A 547 19.30 15.85 19.57
N VAL A 548 19.23 15.41 18.31
CA VAL A 548 17.97 15.27 17.55
C VAL A 548 17.01 14.30 18.26
N SER A 549 17.47 13.08 18.57
CA SER A 549 16.68 12.07 19.29
C SER A 549 16.20 12.61 20.64
N GLN A 550 17.11 13.25 21.39
CA GLN A 550 16.78 13.85 22.68
C GLN A 550 15.69 14.91 22.55
N ARG A 551 15.81 15.87 21.62
CA ARG A 551 14.78 16.91 21.41
C ARG A 551 13.43 16.33 21.03
N PHE A 552 13.41 15.35 20.12
CA PHE A 552 12.17 14.71 19.72
C PHE A 552 11.47 14.01 20.90
N ILE A 553 12.22 13.22 21.70
CA ILE A 553 11.66 12.57 22.89
C ILE A 553 11.17 13.60 23.91
N GLU A 554 11.92 14.68 24.14
CA GLU A 554 11.54 15.77 25.05
C GLU A 554 10.22 16.42 24.65
N ILE A 555 10.01 16.70 23.35
CA ILE A 555 8.77 17.27 22.81
C ILE A 555 7.58 16.33 23.04
N MET A 556 7.75 15.05 22.75
CA MET A 556 6.68 14.06 22.99
C MET A 556 6.40 13.89 24.49
N CYS A 557 7.43 13.95 25.33
CA CYS A 557 7.25 13.91 26.79
C CYS A 557 6.53 15.15 27.33
N GLU A 558 6.76 16.33 26.77
CA GLU A 558 6.04 17.56 27.10
C GLU A 558 4.54 17.41 26.83
N GLN A 559 4.18 16.90 25.65
CA GLN A 559 2.80 16.57 25.31
C GLN A 559 2.16 15.58 26.28
N ILE A 560 2.85 14.48 26.62
CA ILE A 560 2.32 13.42 27.49
C ILE A 560 2.17 13.89 28.95
N PHE A 561 3.23 14.44 29.54
CA PHE A 561 3.30 14.65 30.98
C PHE A 561 2.91 16.07 31.42
N ILE A 562 2.94 17.06 30.52
CA ILE A 562 2.64 18.46 30.86
C ILE A 562 1.27 18.84 30.31
N HIS A 563 1.08 18.71 29.00
CA HIS A 563 -0.12 19.25 28.33
C HIS A 563 -1.29 18.28 28.26
N ALA A 564 -1.04 16.97 28.40
CA ALA A 564 -2.04 15.91 28.21
C ALA A 564 -2.68 15.88 26.80
N PHE A 565 -2.19 16.69 25.86
CA PHE A 565 -2.61 16.74 24.47
C PHE A 565 -1.54 16.08 23.60
N VAL A 566 -1.75 14.81 23.27
CA VAL A 566 -0.71 13.92 22.75
C VAL A 566 -0.94 13.61 21.30
N HIS A 567 0.09 13.83 20.47
CA HIS A 567 0.11 13.34 19.11
C HIS A 567 0.32 11.82 19.14
N VAL A 568 -0.65 11.05 18.65
CA VAL A 568 -0.64 9.57 18.76
C VAL A 568 -0.03 8.86 17.56
N ASP A 569 0.42 9.60 16.53
CA ASP A 569 1.04 9.02 15.33
C ASP A 569 2.26 9.81 14.78
N PRO A 570 3.28 10.16 15.59
CA PRO A 570 4.44 10.93 15.14
C PRO A 570 5.45 10.03 14.41
N HIS A 571 5.06 9.45 13.27
CA HIS A 571 5.95 8.57 12.49
C HIS A 571 7.08 9.36 11.81
N ALA A 572 8.21 8.70 11.53
CA ALA A 572 9.41 9.35 11.00
C ALA A 572 9.17 10.17 9.70
N GLY A 573 8.21 9.74 8.86
CA GLY A 573 7.81 10.47 7.65
C GLY A 573 7.20 11.86 7.88
N ASN A 574 6.64 12.14 9.06
CA ASN A 574 5.93 13.38 9.40
C ASN A 574 6.74 14.28 10.33
N VAL A 575 8.02 13.95 10.53
CA VAL A 575 8.92 14.69 11.41
C VAL A 575 10.15 15.14 10.62
N LEU A 576 10.32 16.45 10.49
CA LEU A 576 11.51 17.04 9.88
C LEU A 576 12.46 17.57 10.94
N VAL A 577 13.73 17.65 10.54
CA VAL A 577 14.83 18.24 11.30
C VAL A 577 15.42 19.35 10.46
N ARG A 578 15.59 20.53 11.08
CA ARG A 578 16.35 21.65 10.53
C ARG A 578 17.28 22.25 11.59
N GLN A 579 18.21 23.08 11.17
CA GLN A 579 18.96 23.93 12.09
C GLN A 579 18.02 24.95 12.74
N ASN A 580 18.16 25.19 14.04
CA ASN A 580 17.32 26.16 14.73
C ASN A 580 17.66 27.58 14.23
N PRO A 581 16.67 28.37 13.74
CA PRO A 581 16.94 29.71 13.23
C PRO A 581 17.61 30.64 14.24
N ASN A 582 17.37 30.44 15.54
CA ASN A 582 17.97 31.23 16.61
C ASN A 582 19.33 30.69 17.09
N ASN A 583 19.67 29.45 16.74
CA ASN A 583 20.95 28.83 17.09
C ASN A 583 21.25 27.65 16.14
N LEU A 584 22.02 27.93 15.09
CA LEU A 584 22.29 26.96 14.01
C LEU A 584 22.98 25.67 14.48
N SER A 585 23.63 25.69 15.65
CA SER A 585 24.26 24.50 16.26
C SER A 585 23.27 23.54 16.93
N GLN A 586 22.01 23.95 17.10
CA GLN A 586 20.97 23.16 17.74
C GLN A 586 19.94 22.70 16.71
N PRO A 587 19.45 21.45 16.82
CA PRO A 587 18.36 21.00 15.98
C PRO A 587 17.04 21.66 16.43
N GLN A 588 16.18 21.93 15.46
CA GLN A 588 14.76 22.19 15.67
C GLN A 588 13.97 21.07 14.99
N ILE A 589 13.07 20.46 15.76
CA ILE A 589 12.19 19.38 15.33
C ILE A 589 10.88 19.99 14.86
N VAL A 590 10.49 19.66 13.63
CA VAL A 590 9.30 20.18 12.98
C VAL A 590 8.30 19.03 12.88
N LEU A 591 7.11 19.21 13.45
CA LEU A 591 6.00 18.26 13.34
C LEU A 591 5.09 18.73 12.20
N LEU A 592 4.80 17.85 11.23
CA LEU A 592 4.03 18.21 10.03
C LEU A 592 2.57 17.76 10.07
N ASP A 593 2.32 16.54 10.55
CA ASP A 593 0.99 15.93 10.55
C ASP A 593 0.33 16.12 11.91
N HIS A 594 -0.87 16.68 11.88
CA HIS A 594 -1.66 16.92 13.08
C HIS A 594 -3.05 16.27 13.05
N GLY A 595 -3.26 15.26 12.20
CA GLY A 595 -4.54 14.60 12.04
C GLY A 595 -4.98 13.84 13.30
N LEU A 596 -4.03 13.27 14.05
CA LEU A 596 -4.32 12.37 15.16
C LEU A 596 -3.73 12.83 16.50
N TYR A 597 -4.60 13.48 17.27
CA TYR A 597 -4.36 13.86 18.66
C TYR A 597 -5.39 13.25 19.62
N ARG A 598 -4.93 13.00 20.84
CA ARG A 598 -5.78 12.60 21.97
C ARG A 598 -5.51 13.47 23.17
N GLU A 599 -6.58 13.92 23.79
CA GLU A 599 -6.54 14.64 25.05
C GLU A 599 -6.86 13.70 26.20
N TYR A 600 -6.05 13.77 27.24
CA TYR A 600 -6.22 12.99 28.46
C TYR A 600 -6.61 13.88 29.63
N GLY A 601 -7.50 13.38 30.48
CA GLY A 601 -7.90 14.10 31.69
C GLY A 601 -6.73 14.35 32.64
N GLU A 602 -6.83 15.40 33.44
CA GLU A 602 -5.79 15.80 34.39
C GLU A 602 -5.48 14.71 35.41
N GLU A 603 -6.50 14.01 35.92
CA GLU A 603 -6.33 12.87 36.83
C GLU A 603 -5.48 11.76 36.19
N PHE A 604 -5.79 11.41 34.94
CA PHE A 604 -5.03 10.42 34.19
C PHE A 604 -3.56 10.84 34.06
N ARG A 605 -3.31 12.09 33.62
CA ARG A 605 -1.96 12.64 33.47
C ARG A 605 -1.18 12.57 34.79
N LEU A 606 -1.79 12.98 35.91
CA LEU A 606 -1.14 12.98 37.22
C LEU A 606 -0.84 11.55 37.72
N ASN A 607 -1.76 10.61 37.51
CA ASN A 607 -1.52 9.19 37.84
C ASN A 607 -0.39 8.61 36.99
N PHE A 608 -0.32 8.96 35.70
CA PHE A 608 0.73 8.52 34.79
C PHE A 608 2.11 9.11 35.14
N CYS A 609 2.16 10.41 35.49
CA CYS A 609 3.37 11.05 36.00
C CYS A 609 3.86 10.37 37.29
N ASN A 610 2.94 10.09 38.22
CA ASN A 610 3.26 9.41 39.46
C ASN A 610 3.75 7.97 39.24
N LEU A 611 3.18 7.25 38.28
CA LEU A 611 3.65 5.92 37.90
C LEU A 611 5.12 5.96 37.48
N TYR A 612 5.49 6.81 36.52
CA TYR A 612 6.87 6.93 36.03
C TYR A 612 7.86 7.33 37.12
N LYS A 613 7.48 8.29 37.98
CA LYS A 613 8.30 8.68 39.13
C LYS A 613 8.57 7.49 40.06
N ASN A 614 7.55 6.70 40.38
CA ASN A 614 7.69 5.59 41.32
C ASN A 614 8.35 4.35 40.71
N LEU A 615 8.34 4.22 39.37
CA LEU A 615 9.16 3.23 38.66
C LEU A 615 10.65 3.52 38.83
N VAL A 616 11.08 4.79 38.81
CA VAL A 616 12.48 5.16 39.08
C VAL A 616 12.86 4.98 40.54
N LEU A 617 11.94 5.32 41.45
CA LEU A 617 12.16 5.17 42.89
C LEU A 617 12.00 3.71 43.39
N CYS A 618 11.74 2.76 42.48
CA CYS A 618 11.47 1.35 42.78
C CYS A 618 10.42 1.15 43.90
N ASN A 619 9.41 2.03 43.97
CA ASN A 619 8.37 1.95 44.99
C ASN A 619 7.19 1.11 44.50
N ASN A 620 7.33 -0.21 44.59
CA ASN A 620 6.35 -1.18 44.08
C ASN A 620 4.92 -0.93 44.57
N ARG A 621 4.73 -0.57 45.85
CA ARG A 621 3.39 -0.28 46.40
C ARG A 621 2.73 0.90 45.70
N LYS A 622 3.51 1.96 45.40
CA LYS A 622 3.00 3.13 44.68
C LYS A 622 2.82 2.83 43.19
N VAL A 623 3.73 2.07 42.57
CA VAL A 623 3.59 1.64 41.17
C VAL A 623 2.29 0.84 41.00
N GLU A 624 2.01 -0.10 41.89
CA GLU A 624 0.75 -0.85 41.90
C GLU A 624 -0.46 0.07 42.07
N LYS A 625 -0.42 0.98 43.06
CA LYS A 625 -1.51 1.94 43.31
C LYS A 625 -1.84 2.75 42.05
N TYR A 626 -0.84 3.34 41.41
CA TYR A 626 -1.06 4.20 40.24
C TYR A 626 -1.39 3.39 38.99
N SER A 627 -0.88 2.17 38.85
CA SER A 627 -1.31 1.27 37.77
C SER A 627 -2.79 0.93 37.89
N LYS A 628 -3.26 0.61 39.09
CA LYS A 628 -4.69 0.36 39.37
C LYS A 628 -5.57 1.59 39.12
N ALA A 629 -5.09 2.78 39.49
CA ALA A 629 -5.79 4.04 39.21
C ALA A 629 -5.88 4.33 37.70
N LEU A 630 -4.93 3.82 36.91
CA LEU A 630 -4.96 3.84 35.44
C LEU A 630 -5.72 2.64 34.86
N GLY A 631 -6.47 1.89 35.67
CA GLY A 631 -7.29 0.75 35.26
C GLY A 631 -6.53 -0.55 34.98
N VAL A 632 -5.28 -0.67 35.43
CA VAL A 632 -4.44 -1.84 35.15
C VAL A 632 -4.12 -2.63 36.42
N GLN A 633 -4.60 -3.89 36.47
CA GLN A 633 -4.40 -4.76 37.64
C GLN A 633 -3.02 -5.44 37.65
N ASN A 634 -2.57 -6.00 36.52
CA ASN A 634 -1.27 -6.64 36.41
C ASN A 634 -0.16 -5.59 36.21
N TRP A 635 0.13 -4.86 37.28
CA TRP A 635 1.07 -3.74 37.27
C TRP A 635 2.51 -4.13 36.94
N LYS A 636 2.92 -5.38 37.24
CA LYS A 636 4.28 -5.86 36.92
C LYS A 636 4.47 -6.01 35.41
N LEU A 637 3.56 -6.73 34.75
CA LEU A 637 3.60 -6.90 33.30
C LEU A 637 3.42 -5.56 32.58
N PHE A 638 2.51 -4.71 33.10
CA PHE A 638 2.34 -3.36 32.59
C PHE A 638 3.60 -2.49 32.70
N SER A 639 4.31 -2.59 33.83
CA SER A 639 5.59 -1.87 34.02
C SER A 639 6.63 -2.34 33.01
N THR A 640 6.73 -3.66 32.78
CA THR A 640 7.61 -4.23 31.74
C THR A 640 7.25 -3.70 30.34
N MET A 641 5.95 -3.63 30.00
CA MET A 641 5.47 -3.10 28.72
C MET A 641 5.78 -1.60 28.54
N ILE A 642 5.48 -0.78 29.55
CA ILE A 642 5.72 0.67 29.51
C ILE A 642 7.21 1.00 29.39
N LEU A 643 8.04 0.30 30.17
CA LEU A 643 9.48 0.52 30.19
C LEU A 643 10.18 -0.10 28.96
N MET A 644 9.48 -0.99 28.25
CA MET A 644 10.00 -1.83 27.18
C MET A 644 11.28 -2.58 27.57
N ARG A 645 11.34 -3.04 28.83
CA ARG A 645 12.46 -3.77 29.43
C ARG A 645 11.98 -4.57 30.63
N ASN A 646 12.75 -5.60 31.00
CA ASN A 646 12.40 -6.42 32.14
C ASN A 646 12.38 -5.59 33.44
N PHE A 647 11.30 -5.72 34.20
CA PHE A 647 11.08 -5.05 35.49
C PHE A 647 10.84 -6.10 36.58
N GLU A 648 11.86 -6.35 37.41
CA GLU A 648 11.81 -7.36 38.48
C GLU A 648 11.48 -6.78 39.86
N GLY A 649 10.88 -5.58 39.91
CA GLY A 649 10.44 -4.94 41.17
C GLY A 649 11.56 -4.48 42.11
N SER A 650 12.81 -4.86 41.88
CA SER A 650 13.98 -4.45 42.68
C SER A 650 15.04 -3.72 41.85
N SER A 651 15.02 -3.87 40.53
CA SER A 651 15.90 -3.18 39.60
C SER A 651 15.24 -2.98 38.23
N VAL A 652 15.50 -1.83 37.61
CA VAL A 652 15.13 -1.57 36.22
C VAL A 652 16.25 -2.13 35.33
N GLY A 653 15.92 -3.13 34.50
CA GLY A 653 16.90 -3.86 33.67
C GLY A 653 17.79 -2.99 32.77
N LEU A 654 18.96 -3.54 32.48
CA LEU A 654 20.23 -2.84 32.27
C LEU A 654 20.63 -2.51 30.81
N SER A 655 19.79 -2.64 29.77
CA SER A 655 20.23 -2.37 28.38
C SER A 655 19.54 -1.15 27.75
N ASN A 656 20.31 -0.38 26.95
CA ASN A 656 19.81 0.75 26.15
C ASN A 656 19.09 0.32 24.87
N SER A 657 19.03 -0.98 24.58
CA SER A 657 18.41 -1.55 23.40
C SER A 657 17.97 -2.99 23.70
N ILE A 658 16.68 -3.23 23.66
CA ILE A 658 16.12 -4.57 23.45
C ILE A 658 15.62 -4.55 22.01
N SER A 659 16.18 -5.40 21.16
CA SER A 659 15.69 -5.57 19.79
C SER A 659 14.23 -6.08 19.82
N SER A 660 13.47 -5.91 18.74
CA SER A 660 12.13 -6.53 18.63
C SER A 660 12.19 -8.05 18.86
N GLU A 661 13.25 -8.70 18.39
CA GLU A 661 13.53 -10.12 18.64
C GLU A 661 13.84 -10.41 20.11
N ASP A 662 14.58 -9.55 20.81
CA ASP A 662 14.87 -9.75 22.23
C ASP A 662 13.64 -9.53 23.09
N LEU A 663 12.71 -8.65 22.69
CA LEU A 663 11.41 -8.50 23.34
C LEU A 663 10.56 -9.75 23.10
N GLU A 664 10.48 -10.25 21.86
CA GLU A 664 9.84 -11.53 21.57
C GLU A 664 10.47 -12.69 22.35
N LYS A 665 11.79 -12.72 22.49
CA LYS A 665 12.55 -13.74 23.24
C LYS A 665 12.43 -13.58 24.77
N LEU A 666 12.28 -12.35 25.29
CA LEU A 666 11.95 -12.09 26.71
C LEU A 666 10.51 -12.51 27.02
N LEU A 667 9.65 -12.47 26.01
CA LEU A 667 8.26 -12.91 26.05
C LEU A 667 8.10 -14.40 25.69
N SER A 668 9.15 -15.07 25.19
CA SER A 668 9.12 -16.46 24.70
C SER A 668 9.21 -17.51 25.81
N GLY A 669 8.66 -17.24 26.99
CA GLY A 669 8.00 -18.30 27.78
C GLY A 669 6.62 -18.51 27.16
N ALA A 670 6.61 -19.14 25.98
CA ALA A 670 5.93 -18.61 24.80
C ALA A 670 4.41 -18.81 24.68
N LEU A 671 3.71 -19.24 25.73
CA LEU A 671 2.23 -19.36 25.69
C LEU A 671 1.55 -18.70 26.88
N GLU A 672 1.99 -18.98 28.11
CA GLU A 672 1.39 -18.38 29.31
C GLU A 672 1.57 -16.85 29.34
N ARG A 673 2.75 -16.34 28.98
CA ARG A 673 2.98 -14.88 28.93
C ARG A 673 2.23 -14.19 27.80
N ILE A 674 2.03 -14.86 26.65
CA ILE A 674 1.20 -14.30 25.57
C ILE A 674 -0.26 -14.24 26.00
N LYS A 675 -0.76 -15.27 26.68
CA LYS A 675 -2.10 -15.26 27.29
C LYS A 675 -2.25 -14.11 28.29
N ASP A 676 -1.29 -13.93 29.19
CA ASP A 676 -1.29 -12.83 30.16
C ASP A 676 -1.21 -11.45 29.53
N ILE A 677 -0.41 -11.28 28.47
CA ILE A 677 -0.35 -10.03 27.69
C ILE A 677 -1.67 -9.75 27.02
N ASN A 678 -2.27 -10.73 26.35
CA ASN A 678 -3.55 -10.56 25.68
C ASN A 678 -4.66 -10.23 26.70
N LEU A 679 -4.67 -10.89 27.86
CA LEU A 679 -5.59 -10.61 28.96
C LEU A 679 -5.38 -9.19 29.52
N LEU A 680 -4.13 -8.79 29.72
CA LEU A 680 -3.78 -7.45 30.18
C LEU A 680 -4.21 -6.38 29.16
N MET A 681 -3.95 -6.60 27.88
CA MET A 681 -4.31 -5.68 26.81
C MET A 681 -5.82 -5.58 26.64
N LYS A 682 -6.56 -6.69 26.80
CA LYS A 682 -8.03 -6.70 26.80
C LYS A 682 -8.60 -5.90 27.98
N ALA A 683 -7.98 -6.01 29.15
CA ALA A 683 -8.42 -5.31 30.37
C ALA A 683 -7.94 -3.85 30.46
N MET A 684 -6.95 -3.44 29.66
CA MET A 684 -6.31 -2.14 29.77
C MET A 684 -7.19 -1.03 29.19
N PRO A 685 -7.30 0.13 29.88
CA PRO A 685 -7.99 1.27 29.30
C PRO A 685 -7.39 1.73 27.98
N ARG A 686 -8.28 2.04 27.03
CA ARG A 686 -7.94 2.32 25.63
C ARG A 686 -6.93 3.46 25.46
N HIS A 687 -7.02 4.49 26.29
CA HIS A 687 -6.10 5.63 26.27
C HIS A 687 -4.65 5.23 26.58
N LEU A 688 -4.43 4.17 27.38
CA LEU A 688 -3.07 3.67 27.65
C LEU A 688 -2.48 2.90 26.46
N LEU A 689 -3.31 2.18 25.69
CA LEU A 689 -2.85 1.47 24.49
C LEU A 689 -2.25 2.45 23.47
N LEU A 690 -2.86 3.63 23.30
CA LEU A 690 -2.34 4.68 22.42
C LEU A 690 -1.02 5.28 22.92
N ILE A 691 -0.85 5.40 24.23
CA ILE A 691 0.43 5.84 24.82
C ILE A 691 1.51 4.77 24.66
N LEU A 692 1.17 3.49 24.80
CA LEU A 692 2.11 2.40 24.50
C LEU A 692 2.53 2.43 23.03
N ARG A 693 1.61 2.66 22.09
CA ARG A 693 1.94 2.89 20.67
C ARG A 693 2.89 4.07 20.51
N ASN A 694 2.62 5.21 21.14
CA ASN A 694 3.50 6.37 21.09
C ASN A 694 4.93 6.06 21.59
N ASN A 695 5.03 5.36 22.73
CA ASN A 695 6.31 4.91 23.29
C ASN A 695 7.07 3.96 22.34
N ASN A 696 6.34 3.14 21.57
CA ASN A 696 6.93 2.27 20.56
C ASN A 696 7.48 3.05 19.37
N LEU A 697 6.75 4.06 18.86
CA LEU A 697 7.21 4.93 17.78
C LEU A 697 8.46 5.73 18.21
N LEU A 698 8.45 6.26 19.43
CA LEU A 698 9.64 6.88 20.04
C LEU A 698 10.82 5.91 20.12
N ARG A 699 10.57 4.59 20.28
CA ARG A 699 11.63 3.58 20.32
C ARG A 699 12.21 3.39 18.94
N SER A 700 11.34 3.21 17.94
CA SER A 700 11.74 2.96 16.56
C SER A 700 12.64 4.09 16.06
N ILE A 701 12.21 5.35 16.22
CA ILE A 701 12.99 6.51 15.78
C ILE A 701 14.33 6.60 16.53
N ASN A 702 14.34 6.37 17.84
CA ASN A 702 15.60 6.33 18.60
C ASN A 702 16.52 5.20 18.11
N MET A 703 15.98 4.04 17.76
CA MET A 703 16.76 2.91 17.21
C MET A 703 17.30 3.21 15.81
N GLU A 704 16.51 3.79 14.92
CA GLU A 704 16.93 4.24 13.58
C GLU A 704 18.06 5.27 13.65
N LEU A 705 18.09 6.09 14.71
CA LEU A 705 19.17 7.04 15.00
C LEU A 705 20.37 6.42 15.74
N GLY A 706 20.40 5.10 15.95
CA GLY A 706 21.51 4.38 16.61
C GLY A 706 21.40 4.25 18.13
N SER A 707 20.19 4.37 18.69
CA SER A 707 19.88 4.36 20.13
C SER A 707 20.73 5.31 21.00
N PRO A 708 20.91 6.58 20.61
CA PRO A 708 21.86 7.47 21.27
C PRO A 708 21.41 7.97 22.66
N VAL A 709 20.16 7.73 23.05
CA VAL A 709 19.52 8.36 24.22
C VAL A 709 18.81 7.34 25.11
N ASN A 710 18.96 7.51 26.44
CA ASN A 710 18.17 6.80 27.44
C ASN A 710 16.79 7.47 27.59
N ARG A 711 15.81 6.96 26.84
CA ARG A 711 14.44 7.46 26.79
C ARG A 711 13.76 7.46 28.16
N PHE A 712 13.97 6.40 28.95
CA PHE A 712 13.34 6.25 30.25
C PHE A 712 13.71 7.39 31.21
N SER A 713 14.99 7.75 31.27
CA SER A 713 15.44 8.86 32.12
C SER A 713 14.81 10.19 31.72
N ILE A 714 14.63 10.45 30.42
CA ILE A 714 13.96 11.67 29.94
C ILE A 714 12.48 11.66 30.35
N MET A 715 11.77 10.56 30.09
CA MET A 715 10.36 10.44 30.46
C MET A 715 10.14 10.63 31.96
N ALA A 716 10.99 10.05 32.80
CA ALA A 716 10.92 10.23 34.25
C ALA A 716 11.13 11.68 34.69
N ARG A 717 12.09 12.40 34.08
CA ARG A 717 12.30 13.83 34.36
C ARG A 717 11.09 14.67 33.96
N TYR A 718 10.48 14.38 32.82
CA TYR A 718 9.26 15.06 32.38
C TYR A 718 8.03 14.70 33.21
N ALA A 719 7.89 13.45 33.65
CA ALA A 719 6.88 13.05 34.61
C ALA A 719 6.99 13.86 35.92
N ALA A 720 8.21 14.04 36.43
CA ALA A 720 8.45 14.89 37.60
C ALA A 720 8.16 16.38 37.33
N LYS A 721 8.48 16.89 36.14
CA LYS A 721 8.11 18.26 35.70
C LYS A 721 6.58 18.42 35.65
N GLY A 722 5.87 17.43 35.11
CA GLY A 722 4.42 17.39 35.00
C GLY A 722 3.68 17.41 36.34
N LEU A 723 4.21 16.75 37.37
CA LEU A 723 3.66 16.85 38.74
C LEU A 723 3.78 18.26 39.34
N ASN A 724 4.77 19.03 38.90
CA ASN A 724 5.03 20.37 39.40
C ASN A 724 4.25 21.47 38.66
N SER A 725 3.69 21.19 37.48
CA SER A 725 2.94 22.19 36.69
C SER A 725 1.60 22.60 37.35
N ASN A 726 1.04 21.74 38.21
CA ASN A 726 -0.27 21.93 38.85
C ASN A 726 -0.24 22.46 40.28
N THR A 727 0.93 22.58 40.90
CA THR A 727 0.96 23.02 42.30
C THR A 727 0.86 24.54 42.35
N SER A 728 -0.34 25.02 42.72
CA SER A 728 -0.63 26.41 43.09
C SER A 728 0.56 27.07 43.79
N LYS A 729 0.84 28.33 43.42
CA LYS A 729 1.86 29.20 44.01
C LYS A 729 1.77 29.35 45.55
N ASN A 730 0.69 28.87 46.18
CA ASN A 730 0.44 28.88 47.63
C ASN A 730 0.82 27.59 48.38
N SER A 731 1.78 26.79 47.90
CA SER A 731 2.27 25.65 48.70
C SER A 731 3.24 26.12 49.80
N GLY A 732 2.88 25.98 51.07
CA GLY A 732 3.74 26.35 52.21
C GLY A 732 5.12 25.67 52.20
N ILE A 733 6.08 26.23 52.94
CA ILE A 733 7.52 25.88 52.95
C ILE A 733 7.76 24.37 53.07
N ILE A 734 7.02 23.67 53.93
CA ILE A 734 7.14 22.21 54.12
C ILE A 734 6.89 21.44 52.81
N ARG A 735 5.88 21.86 52.05
CA ARG A 735 5.52 21.25 50.77
C ARG A 735 6.53 21.62 49.67
N PHE A 736 7.19 22.78 49.77
CA PHE A 736 8.32 23.14 48.93
C PHE A 736 9.55 22.28 49.22
N VAL A 737 9.95 22.14 50.49
CA VAL A 737 11.10 21.33 50.91
C VAL A 737 10.94 19.88 50.48
N LYS A 738 9.77 19.28 50.73
CA LYS A 738 9.47 17.90 50.30
C LYS A 738 9.55 17.73 48.78
N ARG A 739 9.15 18.74 48.00
CA ARG A 739 9.30 18.72 46.52
C ARG A 739 10.76 18.77 46.09
N VAL A 740 11.56 19.62 46.73
CA VAL A 740 13.00 19.70 46.45
C VAL A 740 13.68 18.38 46.79
N GLU A 741 13.38 17.81 47.95
CA GLU A 741 13.87 16.50 48.38
C GLU A 741 13.52 15.39 47.38
N GLU A 742 12.25 15.30 46.95
CA GLU A 742 11.82 14.30 45.98
C GLU A 742 12.47 14.50 44.60
N LYS A 743 12.68 15.74 44.17
CA LYS A 743 13.39 16.07 42.92
C LYS A 743 14.86 15.67 43.00
N VAL A 744 15.53 15.99 44.11
CA VAL A 744 16.94 15.63 44.34
C VAL A 744 17.08 14.11 44.41
N SER A 745 16.21 13.42 45.14
CA SER A 745 16.19 11.95 45.21
C SER A 745 16.05 11.31 43.83
N LEU A 746 15.13 11.83 43.00
CA LEU A 746 14.95 11.36 41.63
C LEU A 746 16.21 11.56 40.77
N GLU A 747 16.81 12.75 40.81
CA GLU A 747 18.04 13.05 40.03
C GLU A 747 19.22 12.21 40.52
N VAL A 748 19.39 12.03 41.83
CA VAL A 748 20.43 11.17 42.41
C VAL A 748 20.25 9.72 41.94
N MET A 749 19.03 9.19 41.95
CA MET A 749 18.76 7.84 41.45
C MET A 749 19.04 7.72 39.95
N LEU A 750 18.56 8.66 39.14
CA LEU A 750 18.80 8.66 37.69
C LEU A 750 20.30 8.77 37.36
N LYS A 751 21.03 9.64 38.06
CA LYS A 751 22.48 9.80 37.87
C LYS A 751 23.25 8.58 38.36
N GLY A 752 22.82 7.97 39.47
CA GLY A 752 23.35 6.70 39.96
C GLY A 752 23.21 5.59 38.92
N TYR A 753 22.04 5.47 38.28
CA TYR A 753 21.83 4.53 37.17
C TYR A 753 22.73 4.83 35.96
N GLU A 754 22.86 6.10 35.57
CA GLU A 754 23.75 6.51 34.46
C GLU A 754 25.22 6.17 34.75
N ILE A 755 25.70 6.44 35.97
CA ILE A 755 27.09 6.17 36.41
C ILE A 755 27.34 4.67 36.48
N TYR A 756 26.44 3.92 37.13
CA TYR A 756 26.53 2.47 37.21
C TYR A 756 26.63 1.85 35.81
N TYR A 757 25.81 2.31 34.87
CA TYR A 757 25.83 1.82 33.50
C TYR A 757 27.10 2.19 32.73
N TYR A 758 27.58 3.43 32.89
CA TYR A 758 28.84 3.86 32.30
C TYR A 758 30.00 2.97 32.79
N ILE A 759 30.06 2.71 34.09
CA ILE A 759 31.08 1.82 34.69
C ILE A 759 30.91 0.39 34.17
N ALA A 760 29.70 -0.16 34.20
CA ALA A 760 29.42 -1.53 33.73
C ALA A 760 29.82 -1.73 32.26
N ASN A 761 29.47 -0.78 31.37
CA ASN A 761 29.85 -0.84 29.96
C ASN A 761 31.36 -0.70 29.74
N ARG A 762 32.04 0.14 30.54
CA ARG A 762 33.51 0.27 30.45
C ARG A 762 34.19 -1.01 30.92
N ILE A 763 33.73 -1.61 32.01
CA ILE A 763 34.21 -2.91 32.49
C ILE A 763 33.97 -3.98 31.42
N LEU A 764 32.75 -4.07 30.87
CA LEU A 764 32.43 -5.04 29.82
C LEU A 764 33.30 -4.84 28.57
N SER A 765 33.50 -3.60 28.13
CA SER A 765 34.38 -3.28 27.00
C SER A 765 35.84 -3.66 27.26
N ILE A 766 36.32 -3.48 28.49
CA ILE A 766 37.67 -3.89 28.89
C ILE A 766 37.76 -5.43 28.88
N LEU A 767 36.79 -6.12 29.47
CA LEU A 767 36.75 -7.59 29.52
C LEU A 767 36.66 -8.22 28.12
N ILE A 768 35.94 -7.61 27.19
CA ILE A 768 35.89 -8.02 25.78
C ILE A 768 37.24 -7.78 25.09
N ARG A 769 37.86 -6.60 25.26
CA ARG A 769 39.18 -6.30 24.67
C ARG A 769 40.27 -7.23 25.20
N LEU A 770 40.20 -7.58 26.49
CA LEU A 770 41.12 -8.53 27.13
C LEU A 770 40.79 -10.00 26.80
N HIS A 771 39.80 -10.29 25.95
CA HIS A 771 39.35 -11.64 25.58
C HIS A 771 38.93 -12.50 26.78
N LEU A 772 38.66 -11.89 27.94
CA LEU A 772 38.21 -12.56 29.17
C LEU A 772 36.73 -12.95 29.10
N ILE A 773 35.96 -12.25 28.27
CA ILE A 773 34.56 -12.55 27.98
C ILE A 773 34.40 -12.67 26.47
N ASN A 774 33.93 -13.84 26.01
CA ASN A 774 33.47 -13.99 24.64
C ASN A 774 32.04 -13.44 24.54
N PRO A 775 31.78 -12.39 23.75
CA PRO A 775 30.46 -11.78 23.64
C PRO A 775 29.39 -12.77 23.15
N GLU A 776 29.72 -13.71 22.26
CA GLU A 776 28.79 -14.76 21.81
C GLU A 776 28.42 -15.72 22.93
N LYS A 777 29.37 -16.05 23.81
CA LYS A 777 29.15 -16.92 24.96
C LYS A 777 28.34 -16.22 26.05
N LEU A 778 28.58 -14.93 26.29
CA LEU A 778 27.79 -14.13 27.24
C LEU A 778 26.33 -13.99 26.79
N ILE A 779 26.11 -13.73 25.50
CA ILE A 779 24.77 -13.69 24.91
C ILE A 779 24.11 -15.08 25.03
N LYS A 780 24.82 -16.17 24.70
CA LYS A 780 24.33 -17.55 24.89
C LYS A 780 24.04 -17.90 26.36
N ASP A 781 24.87 -17.50 27.31
CA ASP A 781 24.71 -17.81 28.74
C ASP A 781 23.60 -16.96 29.39
N GLN A 782 23.41 -15.70 28.96
CA GLN A 782 22.23 -14.92 29.31
C GLN A 782 20.97 -15.52 28.70
N MET A 783 21.02 -15.97 27.44
CA MET A 783 19.94 -16.72 26.80
C MET A 783 19.62 -18.04 27.51
N LYS A 784 20.61 -18.72 28.08
CA LYS A 784 20.43 -19.97 28.84
C LYS A 784 19.81 -19.77 30.21
N LYS A 785 20.05 -18.60 30.84
CA LYS A 785 19.39 -18.19 32.09
C LYS A 785 17.97 -17.65 31.89
N LEU A 786 17.60 -17.33 30.65
CA LEU A 786 16.27 -16.88 30.24
C LEU A 786 15.36 -18.01 29.72
N GLY A 787 15.90 -19.25 29.63
CA GLY A 787 15.17 -20.45 29.23
C GLY A 787 14.41 -21.11 30.37
#